data_AF-A0A378IA52-F1
#
_entry.id   AF-A0A378IA52-F1
#
_cell.length_a   1.000
_cell.length_b   1.000
_cell.length_c   1.000
_cell.angle_alpha   90.00
_cell.angle_beta   90.00
_cell.angle_gamma   90.00
#
_symmetry.space_group_name_H-M   'P 1'
#
loop_
_entity.id
_entity.type
_entity.pdbx_description
1 polymer ?
#
loop_
_entity_poly.entity_id
_entity_poly.type
_entity_poly.pdbx_seq_one_letter_code
_entity_poly.pdbx_strand_id
1 'polypeptide(L)'
;MPDSIRLNVAGGVVDIVIDNSLSALTATFVYTPNPEATPNEMLLGYHDAAGQDHMVSMTLEPNGQWTARRTIAPNESSDFFMHPDVKPGKLSQKPDIINKIALSDGKIVTSVYENPKLTSKGRLQTHVLSAEGQLSEPVEAHYQSKPGEQLLEIYFPAGYNPSETKDYNIQVMLDGDMHLRQDAFGNSMNTTTILDNLIAEGKMAPAIAVFVSPTPPVNEQGQWVDMQRLKEYGCNPQTDAMLAAIPRALRQAGIKAVDDPQRTGLCGQSMGGLQALYTAKMHPDIYGQVIAQSPSVWWGPPTEKWDGPVLYEADETWRAPLANKEEQQYLLGMLKSRHDRLSGRQLPTGNVNVYLQAGTHETGAHGGEPLTQAAMSLARELNTGCRLHNGGHAAEAWATGLALSLPLAHPGPSLMKDTALEIQEVDGINGFTQHSAEELMDAGKIPGVSLASYRNGQISSMSMGSVRTGEESVTQETRFGAASLSKPVFAYLVLKLIATNQADEAVPGFGKFNSSSREFNLKTPLHEVFRDENGKPFADADNPFLKKFKPEQWEWAKRLTAEIILSHRTGLHIFDKEPYLFQFEPGTYYAYSGPGIDCLQKTIETLTETDLETLAWANIFAPHALNLPGSSYGAAPVAANSLHTTASDYARFISAWVNDDQLNYAFEPAKPVYSMDKDYFPQSEDKLVEAINIPPKDKEQVTWGLGIGLVTNDQGDVIGAYHTGDMNEWRAGFAAEIDPETKSCTSAIVYCANSANGHILAEQVLPKTLRPALNYFFPTYGFARTVNELGGDNLHGMNPNLLKKVTHHYKERLQESKTEASAESQSQSQYTPSG
;
A
#
# COMPACT_ATOMS: atom_id res chain seq x y z
N MET A 1 7.27 -20.42 -15.15
CA MET A 1 8.29 -21.45 -14.79
C MET A 1 8.40 -21.45 -13.28
N PRO A 2 8.51 -22.62 -12.63
CA PRO A 2 8.71 -22.68 -11.18
C PRO A 2 9.97 -21.92 -10.79
N ASP A 3 9.88 -21.16 -9.71
CA ASP A 3 11.01 -20.41 -9.17
C ASP A 3 11.82 -21.33 -8.24
N SER A 4 13.14 -21.15 -8.17
CA SER A 4 13.96 -22.05 -7.36
C SER A 4 15.24 -21.42 -6.84
N ILE A 5 15.66 -21.88 -5.67
CA ILE A 5 16.93 -21.50 -5.06
C ILE A 5 17.71 -22.73 -4.60
N ARG A 6 19.03 -22.67 -4.75
CA ARG A 6 19.98 -23.69 -4.31
C ARG A 6 20.86 -23.17 -3.17
N LEU A 7 20.87 -23.88 -2.05
CA LEU A 7 21.61 -23.57 -0.84
C LEU A 7 22.60 -24.68 -0.55
N ASN A 8 23.83 -24.34 -0.17
CA ASN A 8 24.79 -25.33 0.32
C ASN A 8 24.70 -25.35 1.85
N VAL A 9 24.55 -26.54 2.43
CA VAL A 9 24.43 -26.72 3.88
C VAL A 9 25.48 -27.72 4.37
N ALA A 10 25.73 -27.75 5.68
CA ALA A 10 26.61 -28.75 6.26
C ALA A 10 26.09 -30.16 5.93
N GLY A 11 26.90 -30.96 5.23
CA GLY A 11 26.54 -32.34 4.87
C GLY A 11 25.83 -32.52 3.53
N GLY A 12 25.48 -31.46 2.78
CA GLY A 12 24.80 -31.60 1.49
C GLY A 12 24.37 -30.30 0.81
N VAL A 13 23.41 -30.40 -0.11
CA VAL A 13 22.82 -29.27 -0.87
C VAL A 13 21.31 -29.30 -0.72
N VAL A 14 20.67 -28.15 -0.54
CA VAL A 14 19.21 -27.98 -0.50
C VAL A 14 18.76 -27.21 -1.73
N ASP A 15 17.84 -27.78 -2.51
CA ASP A 15 17.08 -27.08 -3.54
C ASP A 15 15.66 -26.80 -3.01
N ILE A 16 15.18 -25.58 -3.17
CA ILE A 16 13.80 -25.19 -2.85
C ILE A 16 13.14 -24.76 -4.14
N VAL A 17 12.02 -25.37 -4.47
CA VAL A 17 11.28 -25.14 -5.71
C VAL A 17 9.87 -24.68 -5.37
N ILE A 18 9.51 -23.49 -5.83
CA ILE A 18 8.18 -22.91 -5.69
C ILE A 18 7.40 -23.15 -6.98
N ASP A 19 6.33 -23.92 -6.86
CA ASP A 19 5.41 -24.22 -7.97
C ASP A 19 4.16 -23.33 -7.88
N ASN A 20 4.05 -22.41 -8.83
CA ASN A 20 2.93 -21.47 -8.99
C ASN A 20 1.95 -21.87 -10.10
N SER A 21 2.09 -23.08 -10.69
CA SER A 21 1.21 -23.57 -11.75
C SER A 21 -0.04 -24.31 -11.25
N LEU A 22 -0.08 -24.60 -9.95
CA LEU A 22 -1.18 -25.30 -9.28
C LEU A 22 -2.18 -24.31 -8.65
N SER A 23 -3.40 -24.77 -8.38
CA SER A 23 -4.44 -23.96 -7.71
C SER A 23 -4.06 -23.49 -6.31
N ALA A 24 -3.02 -24.08 -5.71
CA ALA A 24 -2.41 -23.67 -4.46
C ALA A 24 -0.89 -23.64 -4.61
N LEU A 25 -0.27 -22.52 -4.24
CA LEU A 25 1.17 -22.33 -4.29
C LEU A 25 1.87 -23.32 -3.34
N THR A 26 2.89 -24.01 -3.86
CA THR A 26 3.51 -25.14 -3.17
C THR A 26 5.03 -25.01 -3.14
N ALA A 27 5.64 -25.18 -1.97
CA ALA A 27 7.08 -25.26 -1.79
C ALA A 27 7.53 -26.72 -1.68
N THR A 28 8.48 -27.12 -2.53
CA THR A 28 9.14 -28.43 -2.47
C THR A 28 10.59 -28.26 -2.04
N PHE A 29 10.97 -28.93 -0.98
CA PHE A 29 12.31 -28.93 -0.40
C PHE A 29 13.02 -30.25 -0.76
N VAL A 30 14.18 -30.14 -1.40
CA VAL A 30 14.97 -31.30 -1.87
C VAL A 30 16.36 -31.22 -1.26
N TYR A 31 16.71 -32.15 -0.38
CA TYR A 31 18.04 -32.28 0.19
C TYR A 31 18.83 -33.38 -0.51
N THR A 32 20.01 -33.04 -1.00
CA THR A 32 20.97 -33.97 -1.62
C THR A 32 22.16 -34.15 -0.66
N PRO A 33 22.29 -35.31 0.00
CA PRO A 33 23.39 -35.55 0.94
C PRO A 33 24.74 -35.68 0.21
N ASN A 34 25.81 -35.30 0.89
CA ASN A 34 27.16 -35.63 0.48
C ASN A 34 27.38 -37.15 0.59
N PRO A 35 28.24 -37.76 -0.26
CA PRO A 35 28.46 -39.21 -0.29
C PRO A 35 28.87 -39.83 1.07
N GLU A 36 29.49 -39.04 1.94
CA GLU A 36 30.01 -39.48 3.24
C GLU A 36 29.05 -39.23 4.42
N ALA A 37 27.90 -38.58 4.19
CA ALA A 37 26.98 -38.11 5.24
C ALA A 37 25.51 -38.36 4.89
N THR A 38 25.16 -39.59 4.48
CA THR A 38 23.76 -39.94 4.19
C THR A 38 23.00 -40.23 5.50
N PRO A 39 22.01 -39.41 5.87
CA PRO A 39 21.24 -39.62 7.10
C PRO A 39 20.26 -40.79 6.96
N ASN A 40 19.89 -41.42 8.08
CA ASN A 40 18.90 -42.51 8.12
C ASN A 40 17.47 -41.97 8.16
N GLU A 41 17.29 -40.80 8.78
CA GLU A 41 16.02 -40.08 8.87
C GLU A 41 16.28 -38.58 8.62
N MET A 42 15.30 -37.87 8.07
CA MET A 42 15.39 -36.42 7.84
C MET A 42 14.10 -35.74 8.25
N LEU A 43 14.24 -34.59 8.92
CA LEU A 43 13.14 -33.70 9.28
C LEU A 43 13.29 -32.35 8.61
N LEU A 44 12.17 -31.82 8.14
CA LEU A 44 11.98 -30.42 7.79
C LEU A 44 11.17 -29.75 8.91
N GLY A 45 11.76 -28.77 9.58
CA GLY A 45 11.04 -27.85 10.45
C GLY A 45 10.85 -26.50 9.77
N TYR A 46 9.74 -25.83 10.04
CA TYR A 46 9.45 -24.47 9.54
C TYR A 46 8.46 -23.76 10.46
N HIS A 47 8.48 -22.43 10.46
CA HIS A 47 7.38 -21.63 10.99
C HIS A 47 6.45 -21.20 9.85
N ASP A 48 5.15 -21.29 10.07
CA ASP A 48 4.18 -20.72 9.16
C ASP A 48 4.05 -19.20 9.34
N ALA A 49 3.21 -18.57 8.51
CA ALA A 49 2.98 -17.13 8.57
C ALA A 49 2.45 -16.62 9.93
N ALA A 50 1.82 -17.49 10.72
CA ALA A 50 1.32 -17.17 12.06
C ALA A 50 2.40 -17.38 13.14
N GLY A 51 3.60 -17.80 12.76
CA GLY A 51 4.70 -18.12 13.68
C GLY A 51 4.51 -19.45 14.41
N GLN A 52 3.65 -20.35 13.91
CA GLN A 52 3.49 -21.68 14.50
C GLN A 52 4.55 -22.65 13.97
N ASP A 53 5.13 -23.42 14.88
CA ASP A 53 6.13 -24.44 14.58
C ASP A 53 5.48 -25.66 13.91
N HIS A 54 6.03 -26.07 12.77
CA HIS A 54 5.67 -27.30 12.07
C HIS A 54 6.89 -28.18 11.88
N MET A 55 6.69 -29.50 12.01
CA MET A 55 7.72 -30.51 11.82
C MET A 55 7.22 -31.62 10.91
N VAL A 56 7.89 -31.83 9.79
CA VAL A 56 7.48 -32.77 8.75
C VAL A 56 8.64 -33.73 8.44
N SER A 57 8.36 -35.03 8.41
CA SER A 57 9.34 -36.02 7.97
C SER A 57 9.57 -35.92 6.46
N MET A 58 10.83 -35.93 6.04
CA MET A 58 11.19 -35.99 4.63
C MET A 58 11.16 -37.43 4.12
N THR A 59 10.89 -37.60 2.84
CA THR A 59 10.85 -38.90 2.15
C THR A 59 12.18 -39.15 1.44
N LEU A 60 12.80 -40.31 1.65
CA LEU A 60 13.98 -40.74 0.90
C LEU A 60 13.57 -41.27 -0.47
N GLU A 61 14.03 -40.61 -1.52
CA GLU A 61 13.78 -40.96 -2.91
C GLU A 61 14.79 -42.01 -3.43
N PRO A 62 14.44 -42.80 -4.46
CA PRO A 62 15.33 -43.82 -5.02
C PRO A 62 16.68 -43.31 -5.53
N ASN A 63 16.78 -42.01 -5.84
CA ASN A 63 18.02 -41.36 -6.28
C ASN A 63 18.90 -40.89 -5.10
N GLY A 64 18.53 -41.19 -3.86
CA GLY A 64 19.26 -40.82 -2.65
C GLY A 64 18.97 -39.42 -2.11
N GLN A 65 18.04 -38.67 -2.72
CA GLN A 65 17.61 -37.35 -2.24
C GLN A 65 16.49 -37.48 -1.20
N TRP A 66 16.39 -36.50 -0.31
CA TRP A 66 15.29 -36.39 0.64
C TRP A 66 14.33 -35.27 0.21
N THR A 67 13.03 -35.53 0.18
CA THR A 67 12.01 -34.59 -0.28
C THR A 67 10.94 -34.30 0.76
N ALA A 68 10.51 -33.04 0.87
CA ALA A 68 9.31 -32.66 1.60
C ALA A 68 8.57 -31.56 0.85
N ARG A 69 7.26 -31.49 1.03
CA ARG A 69 6.38 -30.55 0.32
C ARG A 69 5.37 -29.95 1.28
N ARG A 70 5.13 -28.64 1.15
CA ARG A 70 4.06 -27.94 1.85
C ARG A 70 3.39 -26.89 0.98
N THR A 71 2.16 -26.53 1.35
CA THR A 71 1.51 -25.32 0.83
C THR A 71 2.17 -24.09 1.47
N ILE A 72 2.29 -23.02 0.70
CA ILE A 72 2.86 -21.74 1.14
C ILE A 72 2.01 -20.60 0.57
N ALA A 73 1.83 -19.51 1.30
CA ALA A 73 1.09 -18.35 0.80
C ALA A 73 1.95 -17.51 -0.17
N PRO A 74 1.35 -16.79 -1.14
CA PRO A 74 2.08 -15.98 -2.13
C PRO A 74 3.05 -14.96 -1.54
N ASN A 75 2.73 -14.40 -0.37
CA ASN A 75 3.52 -13.35 0.29
C ASN A 75 4.16 -13.82 1.61
N GLU A 76 4.24 -15.14 1.83
CA GLU A 76 4.76 -15.73 3.06
C GLU A 76 6.25 -15.42 3.27
N SER A 77 6.59 -14.97 4.47
CA SER A 77 7.96 -15.03 4.98
C SER A 77 8.08 -16.25 5.88
N SER A 78 9.01 -17.14 5.54
CA SER A 78 9.20 -18.38 6.29
C SER A 78 10.66 -18.68 6.49
N ASP A 79 10.95 -19.29 7.61
CA ASP A 79 12.19 -19.99 7.81
C ASP A 79 12.01 -21.49 7.62
N PHE A 80 13.12 -22.18 7.53
CA PHE A 80 13.12 -23.63 7.60
C PHE A 80 14.47 -24.10 8.12
N PHE A 81 14.44 -25.24 8.77
CA PHE A 81 15.63 -25.97 9.17
C PHE A 81 15.47 -27.44 8.79
N MET A 82 16.58 -28.07 8.47
CA MET A 82 16.63 -29.49 8.17
C MET A 82 17.55 -30.18 9.17
N HIS A 83 17.10 -31.28 9.76
CA HIS A 83 17.90 -32.02 10.72
C HIS A 83 18.04 -33.49 10.33
N PRO A 84 19.27 -34.00 10.15
CA PRO A 84 19.51 -35.42 9.95
C PRO A 84 19.35 -36.20 11.27
N ASP A 85 18.88 -37.44 11.17
CA ASP A 85 18.83 -38.46 12.24
C ASP A 85 18.10 -38.05 13.53
N VAL A 86 17.12 -37.15 13.43
CA VAL A 86 16.25 -36.74 14.55
C VAL A 86 14.79 -37.11 14.27
N LYS A 87 14.04 -37.50 15.31
CA LYS A 87 12.61 -37.81 15.25
C LYS A 87 11.74 -36.62 15.66
N PRO A 88 10.51 -36.46 15.12
CA PRO A 88 9.60 -35.39 15.52
C PRO A 88 9.40 -35.40 17.04
N GLY A 89 9.47 -34.21 17.67
CA GLY A 89 9.31 -34.05 19.12
C GLY A 89 10.53 -34.43 19.98
N LYS A 90 11.69 -34.75 19.38
CA LYS A 90 12.95 -35.05 20.12
C LYS A 90 14.03 -33.96 20.03
N LEU A 91 13.76 -32.82 19.38
CA LEU A 91 14.65 -31.66 19.44
C LEU A 91 14.55 -30.98 20.81
N SER A 92 15.67 -30.86 21.51
CA SER A 92 15.74 -30.28 22.86
C SER A 92 16.00 -28.77 22.89
N GLN A 93 16.46 -28.18 21.77
CA GLN A 93 16.73 -26.75 21.60
C GLN A 93 16.38 -26.31 20.17
N LYS A 94 16.03 -25.04 19.98
CA LYS A 94 15.86 -24.44 18.65
C LYS A 94 17.21 -24.55 17.90
N PRO A 95 17.29 -25.28 16.76
CA PRO A 95 18.51 -25.35 15.98
C PRO A 95 18.82 -23.96 15.39
N ASP A 96 20.09 -23.63 15.20
CA ASP A 96 20.49 -22.40 14.53
C ASP A 96 19.86 -22.34 13.14
N ILE A 97 18.99 -21.35 12.92
CA ILE A 97 18.17 -21.23 11.71
C ILE A 97 18.98 -20.47 10.65
N ILE A 98 19.80 -21.22 9.91
CA ILE A 98 20.79 -20.67 8.98
C ILE A 98 20.17 -20.19 7.66
N ASN A 99 18.98 -20.71 7.28
CA ASN A 99 18.35 -20.43 5.99
C ASN A 99 16.93 -19.88 6.16
N LYS A 100 16.66 -18.72 5.55
CA LYS A 100 15.33 -18.09 5.53
C LYS A 100 14.96 -17.70 4.10
N ILE A 101 13.69 -17.81 3.73
CA ILE A 101 13.17 -17.36 2.43
C ILE A 101 11.99 -16.41 2.62
N ALA A 102 11.83 -15.46 1.72
CA ALA A 102 10.57 -14.72 1.62
C ALA A 102 10.04 -14.74 0.20
N LEU A 103 8.72 -14.86 0.11
CA LEU A 103 7.98 -14.78 -1.12
C LEU A 103 7.32 -13.42 -1.29
N SER A 104 7.25 -12.97 -2.53
CA SER A 104 6.36 -11.89 -2.98
C SER A 104 5.66 -12.39 -4.24
N ASP A 105 4.33 -12.40 -4.23
CA ASP A 105 3.49 -12.89 -5.32
C ASP A 105 3.90 -14.28 -5.84
N GLY A 106 4.28 -15.15 -4.90
CA GLY A 106 4.69 -16.53 -5.17
C GLY A 106 6.08 -16.68 -5.79
N LYS A 107 6.90 -15.62 -5.80
CA LYS A 107 8.29 -15.64 -6.25
C LYS A 107 9.24 -15.44 -5.08
N ILE A 108 10.40 -16.09 -5.11
CA ILE A 108 11.44 -15.91 -4.10
C ILE A 108 12.07 -14.54 -4.32
N VAL A 109 11.77 -13.60 -3.43
CA VAL A 109 12.31 -12.23 -3.51
C VAL A 109 13.54 -12.01 -2.64
N THR A 110 13.72 -12.84 -1.61
CA THR A 110 14.92 -12.81 -0.79
C THR A 110 15.20 -14.16 -0.16
N SER A 111 16.48 -14.40 0.08
CA SER A 111 16.98 -15.52 0.84
C SER A 111 18.05 -14.99 1.80
N VAL A 112 17.82 -15.15 3.09
CA VAL A 112 18.86 -14.94 4.11
C VAL A 112 19.58 -16.28 4.23
N TYR A 113 20.61 -16.45 3.41
CA TYR A 113 21.44 -17.65 3.35
C TYR A 113 22.91 -17.27 3.27
N GLU A 114 23.78 -18.13 3.77
CA GLU A 114 25.21 -17.98 3.57
C GLU A 114 25.56 -18.31 2.11
N ASN A 115 26.06 -17.33 1.36
CA ASN A 115 26.51 -17.55 -0.02
C ASN A 115 27.96 -18.05 -0.03
N PRO A 116 28.23 -19.35 -0.27
CA PRO A 116 29.60 -19.90 -0.22
C PRO A 116 30.47 -19.44 -1.39
N LYS A 117 29.88 -18.77 -2.41
CA LYS A 117 30.65 -18.17 -3.51
C LYS A 117 31.27 -16.83 -3.13
N LEU A 118 30.87 -16.23 -2.00
CA LEU A 118 31.49 -15.00 -1.51
C LEU A 118 32.90 -15.28 -1.00
N THR A 119 33.90 -14.82 -1.74
CA THR A 119 35.32 -14.98 -1.40
C THR A 119 35.83 -13.95 -0.39
N SER A 120 35.08 -12.85 -0.18
CA SER A 120 35.41 -11.79 0.76
C SER A 120 34.16 -11.38 1.53
N LYS A 121 34.26 -11.38 2.87
CA LYS A 121 33.19 -10.99 3.79
C LYS A 121 33.62 -9.75 4.59
N GLY A 122 32.66 -9.04 5.14
CA GLY A 122 32.95 -7.98 6.10
C GLY A 122 33.52 -8.53 7.41
N ARG A 123 34.02 -7.64 8.26
CA ARG A 123 34.64 -7.98 9.54
C ARG A 123 33.97 -7.21 10.69
N LEU A 124 33.85 -7.86 11.85
CA LEU A 124 33.37 -7.23 13.08
C LEU A 124 34.54 -6.77 13.95
N GLN A 125 34.36 -5.64 14.62
CA GLN A 125 35.24 -5.16 15.70
C GLN A 125 34.38 -4.69 16.86
N THR A 126 34.78 -5.01 18.08
CA THR A 126 34.07 -4.58 19.30
C THR A 126 34.74 -3.32 19.84
N HIS A 127 33.95 -2.33 20.20
CA HIS A 127 34.41 -1.06 20.75
C HIS A 127 33.55 -0.67 21.96
N VAL A 128 34.07 0.22 22.80
CA VAL A 128 33.36 0.82 23.91
C VAL A 128 33.02 2.27 23.57
N LEU A 129 31.75 2.63 23.67
CA LEU A 129 31.28 4.01 23.65
C LEU A 129 31.18 4.52 25.09
N SER A 130 31.94 5.57 25.41
CA SER A 130 31.90 6.20 26.73
C SER A 130 30.64 7.06 26.91
N ALA A 131 30.34 7.42 28.16
CA ALA A 131 29.23 8.34 28.49
C ALA A 131 29.38 9.72 27.82
N GLU A 132 30.60 10.14 27.50
CA GLU A 132 30.91 11.38 26.77
C GLU A 132 30.81 11.24 25.24
N GLY A 133 30.42 10.06 24.74
CA GLY A 133 30.26 9.79 23.31
C GLY A 133 31.59 9.56 22.57
N GLN A 134 32.63 9.09 23.27
CA GLN A 134 33.92 8.76 22.66
C GLN A 134 34.03 7.25 22.43
N LEU A 135 34.51 6.86 21.25
CA LEU A 135 34.72 5.47 20.90
C LEU A 135 36.16 5.05 21.25
N SER A 136 36.32 3.91 21.93
CA SER A 136 37.63 3.34 22.24
C SER A 136 38.32 2.74 21.00
N GLU A 137 39.61 2.42 21.13
CA GLU A 137 40.24 1.40 20.27
C GLU A 137 39.51 0.05 20.41
N PRO A 138 39.65 -0.88 19.43
CA PRO A 138 39.02 -2.19 19.50
C PRO A 138 39.37 -2.93 20.80
N VAL A 139 38.35 -3.48 21.45
CA VAL A 139 38.47 -4.30 22.66
C VAL A 139 38.26 -5.78 22.35
N GLU A 140 38.71 -6.64 23.26
CA GLU A 140 38.48 -8.08 23.14
C GLU A 140 37.01 -8.44 23.39
N ALA A 141 36.56 -9.55 22.78
CA ALA A 141 35.15 -9.97 22.78
C ALA A 141 34.55 -10.23 24.17
N HIS A 142 35.36 -10.39 25.22
CA HIS A 142 34.93 -10.66 26.60
C HIS A 142 35.03 -9.43 27.52
N TYR A 143 35.22 -8.23 26.97
CA TYR A 143 35.23 -7.01 27.76
C TYR A 143 33.90 -6.82 28.50
N GLN A 144 33.97 -6.55 29.81
CA GLN A 144 32.81 -6.21 30.62
C GLN A 144 32.68 -4.69 30.68
N SER A 145 31.58 -4.15 30.15
CA SER A 145 31.28 -2.72 30.20
C SER A 145 31.14 -2.22 31.63
N LYS A 146 31.65 -1.01 31.88
CA LYS A 146 31.43 -0.31 33.15
C LYS A 146 30.09 0.43 33.13
N PRO A 147 29.57 0.86 34.29
CA PRO A 147 28.37 1.70 34.33
C PRO A 147 28.52 2.94 33.46
N GLY A 148 27.58 3.15 32.52
CA GLY A 148 27.59 4.26 31.57
C GLY A 148 28.42 4.03 30.30
N GLU A 149 29.10 2.88 30.17
CA GLU A 149 29.74 2.44 28.92
C GLU A 149 28.77 1.55 28.11
N GLN A 150 28.70 1.76 26.79
CA GLN A 150 27.96 0.90 25.87
C GLN A 150 28.93 0.11 24.98
N LEU A 151 28.74 -1.20 24.90
CA LEU A 151 29.45 -2.02 23.91
C LEU A 151 28.81 -1.86 22.54
N LEU A 152 29.64 -1.60 21.54
CA LEU A 152 29.26 -1.49 20.13
C LEU A 152 30.04 -2.53 19.32
N GLU A 153 29.32 -3.32 18.53
CA GLU A 153 29.92 -4.21 17.54
C GLU A 153 29.81 -3.56 16.16
N ILE A 154 30.94 -3.26 15.54
CA ILE A 154 31.02 -2.50 14.29
C ILE A 154 31.41 -3.43 13.16
N TYR A 155 30.53 -3.57 12.18
CA TYR A 155 30.78 -4.26 10.93
C TYR A 155 31.38 -3.30 9.90
N PHE A 156 32.52 -3.73 9.33
CA PHE A 156 33.17 -3.10 8.21
C PHE A 156 32.92 -3.94 6.95
N PRO A 157 32.40 -3.35 5.87
CA PRO A 157 32.07 -4.09 4.67
C PRO A 157 33.33 -4.65 3.99
N ALA A 158 33.15 -5.72 3.21
CA ALA A 158 34.23 -6.28 2.41
C ALA A 158 34.90 -5.18 1.55
N GLY A 159 36.23 -5.11 1.60
CA GLY A 159 37.00 -4.07 0.90
C GLY A 159 37.06 -2.72 1.64
N TYR A 160 36.63 -2.61 2.89
CA TYR A 160 36.87 -1.41 3.70
C TYR A 160 38.38 -1.12 3.85
N ASN A 161 38.77 0.11 3.50
CA ASN A 161 40.15 0.56 3.59
C ASN A 161 40.24 1.92 4.31
N PRO A 162 40.83 1.99 5.52
CA PRO A 162 40.92 3.24 6.28
C PRO A 162 41.85 4.28 5.62
N SER A 163 42.70 3.87 4.67
CA SER A 163 43.61 4.77 3.93
C SER A 163 42.98 5.42 2.70
N GLU A 164 41.80 4.97 2.27
CA GLU A 164 41.09 5.55 1.14
C GLU A 164 40.38 6.87 1.51
N THR A 165 40.08 7.67 0.49
CA THR A 165 39.35 8.94 0.64
C THR A 165 37.84 8.77 0.63
N LYS A 166 37.33 7.55 0.43
CA LYS A 166 35.90 7.27 0.34
C LYS A 166 35.30 7.09 1.73
N ASP A 167 34.25 7.87 2.02
CA ASP A 167 33.43 7.68 3.20
C ASP A 167 32.27 6.71 2.93
N TYR A 168 31.98 5.88 3.94
CA TYR A 168 30.97 4.83 3.88
C TYR A 168 29.68 5.29 4.57
N ASN A 169 28.54 4.81 4.06
CA ASN A 169 27.23 5.02 4.71
C ASN A 169 27.26 4.44 6.13
N ILE A 170 26.37 4.90 6.99
CA ILE A 170 26.24 4.41 8.37
C ILE A 170 24.87 3.77 8.54
N GLN A 171 24.80 2.61 9.15
CA GLN A 171 23.55 1.98 9.57
C GLN A 171 23.66 1.49 11.01
N VAL A 172 22.97 2.16 11.93
CA VAL A 172 22.90 1.75 13.34
C VAL A 172 21.74 0.76 13.50
N MET A 173 21.99 -0.34 14.21
CA MET A 173 21.08 -1.46 14.42
C MET A 173 20.90 -1.67 15.92
N LEU A 174 19.71 -1.42 16.44
CA LEU A 174 19.34 -1.77 17.81
C LEU A 174 19.16 -3.28 17.92
N ASP A 175 19.21 -3.84 19.14
CA ASP A 175 19.15 -5.30 19.35
C ASP A 175 20.31 -6.06 18.71
N GLY A 176 21.53 -5.53 18.87
CA GLY A 176 22.75 -6.05 18.26
C GLY A 176 22.95 -7.57 18.40
N ASP A 177 22.65 -8.13 19.56
CA ASP A 177 22.72 -9.57 19.81
C ASP A 177 21.82 -10.38 18.87
N MET A 178 20.54 -10.00 18.72
CA MET A 178 19.59 -10.65 17.81
C MET A 178 20.02 -10.51 16.34
N HIS A 179 20.65 -9.39 15.99
CA HIS A 179 21.16 -9.18 14.65
C HIS A 179 22.36 -10.07 14.31
N LEU A 180 23.26 -10.29 15.26
CA LEU A 180 24.54 -10.96 15.05
C LEU A 180 24.54 -12.45 15.39
N ARG A 181 23.69 -12.87 16.33
CA ARG A 181 23.70 -14.18 16.96
C ARG A 181 22.31 -14.52 17.52
N GLN A 182 22.20 -15.65 18.23
CA GLN A 182 20.98 -16.02 18.94
C GLN A 182 20.88 -15.21 20.25
N ASP A 183 19.77 -14.50 20.44
CA ASP A 183 19.52 -13.73 21.67
C ASP A 183 19.07 -14.65 22.83
N ALA A 184 18.81 -14.03 24.00
CA ALA A 184 18.36 -14.74 25.20
C ALA A 184 17.01 -15.46 25.05
N PHE A 185 16.23 -15.15 24.00
CA PHE A 185 14.92 -15.73 23.69
C PHE A 185 14.99 -16.74 22.54
N GLY A 186 16.17 -16.97 21.98
CA GLY A 186 16.37 -17.92 20.89
C GLY A 186 16.19 -17.32 19.49
N ASN A 187 16.07 -16.00 19.35
CA ASN A 187 15.85 -15.31 18.07
C ASN A 187 17.17 -14.97 17.38
N SER A 188 17.21 -15.03 16.03
CA SER A 188 18.39 -14.58 15.27
C SER A 188 18.08 -14.14 13.84
N MET A 189 18.62 -12.97 13.45
CA MET A 189 18.43 -12.40 12.11
C MET A 189 19.59 -12.68 11.14
N ASN A 190 20.81 -12.98 11.64
CA ASN A 190 22.01 -13.20 10.82
C ASN A 190 22.32 -12.05 9.84
N THR A 191 22.37 -10.82 10.36
CA THR A 191 22.37 -9.58 9.57
C THR A 191 23.67 -9.33 8.79
N THR A 192 24.82 -9.82 9.29
CA THR A 192 26.10 -9.71 8.56
C THR A 192 26.06 -10.43 7.22
N THR A 193 25.39 -11.58 7.17
CA THR A 193 25.17 -12.34 5.93
C THR A 193 24.28 -11.56 4.95
N ILE A 194 23.23 -10.90 5.45
CA ILE A 194 22.36 -10.03 4.65
C ILE A 194 23.18 -8.90 4.03
N LEU A 195 23.99 -8.21 4.84
CA LEU A 195 24.84 -7.10 4.39
C LEU A 195 25.85 -7.56 3.34
N ASP A 196 26.58 -8.66 3.58
CA ASP A 196 27.57 -9.20 2.65
C ASP A 196 26.95 -9.56 1.30
N ASN A 197 25.80 -10.24 1.31
CA ASN A 197 25.09 -10.63 0.09
C ASN A 197 24.61 -9.39 -0.71
N LEU A 198 23.91 -8.45 -0.05
CA LEU A 198 23.36 -7.26 -0.71
C LEU A 198 24.45 -6.36 -1.31
N ILE A 199 25.57 -6.21 -0.60
CA ILE A 199 26.71 -5.41 -1.06
C ILE A 199 27.40 -6.10 -2.24
N ALA A 200 27.65 -7.41 -2.15
CA ALA A 200 28.31 -8.15 -3.22
C ALA A 200 27.47 -8.25 -4.51
N GLU A 201 26.15 -8.33 -4.37
CA GLU A 201 25.20 -8.28 -5.50
C GLU A 201 25.00 -6.87 -6.07
N GLY A 202 25.62 -5.84 -5.46
CA GLY A 202 25.50 -4.44 -5.87
C GLY A 202 24.12 -3.83 -5.62
N LYS A 203 23.23 -4.52 -4.89
CA LYS A 203 21.90 -4.03 -4.49
C LYS A 203 21.98 -2.95 -3.43
N MET A 204 22.97 -3.03 -2.56
CA MET A 204 23.21 -2.07 -1.48
C MET A 204 24.58 -1.40 -1.61
N ALA A 205 24.66 -0.10 -1.34
CA ALA A 205 25.94 0.60 -1.21
C ALA A 205 26.68 0.13 0.06
N PRO A 206 28.02 -0.06 0.01
CA PRO A 206 28.79 -0.45 1.19
C PRO A 206 28.56 0.51 2.38
N ALA A 207 28.20 -0.04 3.54
CA ALA A 207 27.91 0.71 4.76
C ALA A 207 28.66 0.13 5.97
N ILE A 208 29.06 1.00 6.90
CA ILE A 208 29.47 0.65 8.25
C ILE A 208 28.18 0.37 9.04
N ALA A 209 28.03 -0.85 9.54
CA ALA A 209 26.90 -1.19 10.40
C ALA A 209 27.34 -1.23 11.86
N VAL A 210 26.61 -0.56 12.74
CA VAL A 210 26.89 -0.49 14.19
C VAL A 210 25.78 -1.19 14.93
N PHE A 211 26.10 -2.28 15.60
CA PHE A 211 25.17 -3.09 16.38
C PHE A 211 25.23 -2.67 17.85
N VAL A 212 24.07 -2.26 18.38
CA VAL A 212 23.88 -1.77 19.74
C VAL A 212 23.04 -2.78 20.50
N SER A 213 23.65 -3.55 21.39
CA SER A 213 22.90 -4.50 22.22
C SER A 213 22.31 -3.79 23.45
N PRO A 214 21.03 -4.02 23.79
CA PRO A 214 20.48 -3.54 25.05
C PRO A 214 21.13 -4.27 26.23
N THR A 215 20.89 -3.79 27.45
CA THR A 215 21.32 -4.53 28.64
C THR A 215 20.67 -5.93 28.66
N PRO A 216 21.45 -7.01 28.83
CA PRO A 216 20.92 -8.38 28.82
C PRO A 216 19.83 -8.59 29.89
N PRO A 217 18.79 -9.38 29.58
CA PRO A 217 17.76 -9.72 30.56
C PRO A 217 18.28 -10.64 31.66
N VAL A 218 17.68 -10.58 32.85
CA VAL A 218 18.05 -11.40 34.00
C VAL A 218 17.06 -12.55 34.17
N ASN A 219 17.56 -13.78 34.17
CA ASN A 219 16.80 -15.00 34.45
C ASN A 219 17.20 -15.59 35.80
N GLU A 220 16.23 -15.76 36.70
CA GLU A 220 16.40 -16.44 37.98
C GLU A 220 15.49 -17.68 38.03
N GLN A 221 16.09 -18.85 38.18
CA GLN A 221 15.39 -20.14 38.28
C GLN A 221 14.37 -20.42 37.15
N GLY A 222 14.65 -19.97 35.92
CA GLY A 222 13.78 -20.17 34.76
C GLY A 222 12.70 -19.10 34.60
N GLN A 223 12.69 -18.07 35.45
CA GLN A 223 11.79 -16.92 35.33
C GLN A 223 12.58 -15.65 34.97
N TRP A 224 12.05 -14.87 34.03
CA TRP A 224 12.61 -13.57 33.66
C TRP A 224 12.22 -12.52 34.70
N VAL A 225 13.18 -12.06 35.50
CA VAL A 225 12.94 -11.16 36.64
C VAL A 225 13.32 -9.69 36.36
N ASP A 226 14.09 -9.42 35.30
CA ASP A 226 14.40 -8.06 34.84
C ASP A 226 14.63 -8.01 33.33
N MET A 227 14.12 -6.97 32.68
CA MET A 227 14.12 -6.78 31.23
C MET A 227 14.41 -5.31 30.90
N GLN A 228 15.66 -4.89 31.06
CA GLN A 228 16.09 -3.50 30.93
C GLN A 228 15.83 -2.88 29.55
N ARG A 229 15.93 -3.68 28.47
CA ARG A 229 15.61 -3.30 27.08
C ARG A 229 14.32 -2.47 26.96
N LEU A 230 13.33 -2.81 27.78
CA LEU A 230 11.99 -2.24 27.76
C LEU A 230 11.99 -0.78 28.23
N LYS A 231 12.83 -0.46 29.21
CA LYS A 231 13.07 0.91 29.70
C LYS A 231 14.02 1.67 28.79
N GLU A 232 15.03 0.98 28.25
CA GLU A 232 16.05 1.57 27.38
C GLU A 232 15.47 2.01 26.03
N TYR A 233 14.47 1.30 25.49
CA TYR A 233 13.89 1.57 24.18
C TYR A 233 12.48 2.20 24.24
N GLY A 234 11.99 2.56 25.43
CA GLY A 234 10.74 3.30 25.62
C GLY A 234 10.92 4.82 25.45
N CYS A 235 11.29 5.28 24.25
CA CYS A 235 11.58 6.70 23.95
C CYS A 235 12.51 7.36 24.99
N ASN A 236 13.55 6.63 25.39
CA ASN A 236 14.41 6.98 26.51
C ASN A 236 15.41 8.09 26.12
N PRO A 237 15.48 9.21 26.85
CA PRO A 237 16.41 10.31 26.52
C PRO A 237 17.89 9.97 26.64
N GLN A 238 18.28 9.04 27.51
CA GLN A 238 19.67 8.60 27.65
C GLN A 238 20.08 7.75 26.44
N THR A 239 19.22 6.82 26.03
CA THR A 239 19.42 6.03 24.80
C THR A 239 19.43 6.94 23.57
N ASP A 240 18.54 7.93 23.51
CA ASP A 240 18.50 8.93 22.45
C ASP A 240 19.84 9.68 22.30
N ALA A 241 20.38 10.19 23.40
CA ALA A 241 21.65 10.89 23.41
C ALA A 241 22.83 9.99 22.99
N MET A 242 22.83 8.74 23.45
CA MET A 242 23.83 7.74 23.07
C MET A 242 23.78 7.46 21.56
N LEU A 243 22.59 7.20 21.01
CA LEU A 243 22.41 6.93 19.59
C LEU A 243 22.81 8.15 18.74
N ALA A 244 22.44 9.37 19.14
CA ALA A 244 22.84 10.59 18.45
C ALA A 244 24.37 10.79 18.42
N ALA A 245 25.11 10.27 19.42
CA ALA A 245 26.57 10.40 19.47
C ALA A 245 27.32 9.46 18.51
N ILE A 246 26.73 8.32 18.12
CA ILE A 246 27.43 7.25 17.37
C ILE A 246 28.09 7.75 16.08
N PRO A 247 27.39 8.42 15.13
CA PRO A 247 28.01 8.83 13.86
C PRO A 247 29.22 9.73 14.04
N ARG A 248 29.15 10.66 15.00
CA ARG A 248 30.27 11.54 15.36
C ARG A 248 31.42 10.75 15.99
N ALA A 249 31.11 9.82 16.89
CA ALA A 249 32.09 9.00 17.58
C ALA A 249 32.92 8.15 16.60
N LEU A 250 32.26 7.56 15.58
CA LEU A 250 32.94 6.83 14.51
C LEU A 250 34.00 7.71 13.81
N ARG A 251 33.61 8.92 13.39
CA ARG A 251 34.52 9.84 12.68
C ARG A 251 35.67 10.31 13.57
N GLN A 252 35.40 10.58 14.85
CA GLN A 252 36.43 10.98 15.81
C GLN A 252 37.45 9.86 16.08
N ALA A 253 37.03 8.59 16.00
CA ALA A 253 37.91 7.43 16.05
C ALA A 253 38.65 7.13 14.73
N GLY A 254 38.51 7.98 13.70
CA GLY A 254 39.18 7.80 12.42
C GLY A 254 38.52 6.78 11.48
N ILE A 255 37.31 6.30 11.80
CA ILE A 255 36.52 5.45 10.91
C ILE A 255 35.96 6.31 9.75
N LYS A 256 36.09 5.82 8.51
CA LYS A 256 35.63 6.49 7.29
C LYS A 256 34.11 6.43 7.16
N ALA A 257 33.44 7.33 7.86
CA ALA A 257 31.99 7.39 7.95
C ALA A 257 31.47 8.76 7.49
N VAL A 258 30.35 8.77 6.78
CA VAL A 258 29.74 9.99 6.24
C VAL A 258 29.26 10.95 7.33
N ASP A 259 29.07 12.21 6.94
CA ASP A 259 28.36 13.24 7.73
C ASP A 259 27.08 13.72 7.04
N ASP A 260 26.49 12.84 6.24
CA ASP A 260 25.26 13.10 5.51
C ASP A 260 24.12 12.31 6.18
N PRO A 261 23.09 12.98 6.72
CA PRO A 261 21.94 12.32 7.32
C PRO A 261 21.20 11.42 6.33
N GLN A 262 21.14 11.81 5.06
CA GLN A 262 20.52 11.00 4.00
C GLN A 262 21.35 9.77 3.64
N ARG A 263 22.50 9.54 4.29
CA ARG A 263 23.33 8.33 4.18
C ARG A 263 23.60 7.68 5.54
N THR A 264 22.84 8.09 6.56
CA THR A 264 22.96 7.63 7.94
C THR A 264 21.60 7.11 8.42
N GLY A 265 21.50 5.79 8.55
CA GLY A 265 20.28 5.08 8.92
C GLY A 265 20.28 4.59 10.36
N LEU A 266 19.08 4.47 10.92
CA LEU A 266 18.79 3.81 12.20
C LEU A 266 17.80 2.68 11.98
N CYS A 267 17.93 1.57 12.69
CA CYS A 267 17.07 0.41 12.53
C CYS A 267 16.76 -0.23 13.87
N GLY A 268 15.52 -0.70 14.03
CA GLY A 268 15.13 -1.52 15.17
C GLY A 268 13.80 -2.22 14.98
N GLN A 269 13.58 -3.23 15.81
CA GLN A 269 12.38 -4.07 15.82
C GLN A 269 11.61 -3.89 17.13
N SER A 270 10.28 -3.93 17.10
CA SER A 270 9.46 -3.82 18.32
C SER A 270 9.78 -2.53 19.11
N MET A 271 10.17 -2.63 20.38
CA MET A 271 10.62 -1.48 21.18
C MET A 271 11.83 -0.77 20.55
N GLY A 272 12.77 -1.52 19.96
CA GLY A 272 13.87 -0.92 19.20
C GLY A 272 13.34 -0.09 18.02
N GLY A 273 12.30 -0.55 17.32
CA GLY A 273 11.64 0.21 16.26
C GLY A 273 11.02 1.52 16.75
N LEU A 274 10.38 1.48 17.94
CA LEU A 274 9.85 2.68 18.62
C LEU A 274 10.98 3.67 18.95
N GLN A 275 12.06 3.22 19.60
CA GLN A 275 13.20 4.07 19.94
C GLN A 275 13.89 4.63 18.69
N ALA A 276 14.04 3.82 17.64
CA ALA A 276 14.65 4.24 16.39
C ALA A 276 13.85 5.37 15.73
N LEU A 277 12.52 5.26 15.68
CA LEU A 277 11.63 6.31 15.18
C LEU A 277 11.73 7.57 16.03
N TYR A 278 11.69 7.43 17.36
CA TYR A 278 11.82 8.54 18.30
C TYR A 278 13.12 9.31 18.05
N THR A 279 14.26 8.60 18.06
CA THR A 279 15.58 9.21 17.89
C THR A 279 15.76 9.84 16.51
N ALA A 280 15.33 9.17 15.43
CA ALA A 280 15.44 9.76 14.09
C ALA A 280 14.59 11.04 13.96
N LYS A 281 13.41 11.10 14.57
CA LYS A 281 12.57 12.30 14.59
C LYS A 281 13.10 13.41 15.49
N MET A 282 13.84 13.07 16.55
CA MET A 282 14.50 14.05 17.43
C MET A 282 15.85 14.54 16.88
N HIS A 283 16.48 13.82 15.95
CA HIS A 283 17.77 14.15 15.35
C HIS A 283 17.77 13.95 13.82
N PRO A 284 16.87 14.63 13.06
CA PRO A 284 16.82 14.48 11.61
C PRO A 284 18.06 15.05 10.89
N ASP A 285 18.86 15.85 11.60
CA ASP A 285 20.17 16.37 11.20
C ASP A 285 21.31 15.34 11.36
N ILE A 286 21.02 14.17 11.94
CA ILE A 286 21.95 13.05 12.11
C ILE A 286 21.44 11.83 11.37
N TYR A 287 20.19 11.44 11.61
CA TYR A 287 19.53 10.28 11.03
C TYR A 287 18.46 10.72 10.04
N GLY A 288 18.82 10.78 8.75
CA GLY A 288 17.88 11.07 7.67
C GLY A 288 17.07 9.85 7.25
N GLN A 289 17.35 8.67 7.81
CA GLN A 289 16.69 7.42 7.46
C GLN A 289 16.41 6.54 8.68
N VAL A 290 15.25 5.86 8.67
CA VAL A 290 14.90 4.89 9.71
C VAL A 290 14.17 3.68 9.14
N ILE A 291 14.62 2.49 9.51
CA ILE A 291 13.95 1.21 9.23
C ILE A 291 13.31 0.74 10.53
N ALA A 292 11.98 0.81 10.63
CA ALA A 292 11.25 0.43 11.82
C ALA A 292 10.32 -0.75 11.52
N GLN A 293 10.63 -1.90 12.14
CA GLN A 293 9.95 -3.16 11.90
C GLN A 293 9.08 -3.49 13.10
N SER A 294 7.78 -3.67 12.87
CA SER A 294 6.78 -3.96 13.90
C SER A 294 6.92 -3.05 15.12
N PRO A 295 7.06 -1.72 14.95
CA PRO A 295 7.38 -0.83 16.07
C PRO A 295 6.28 -0.86 17.13
N SER A 296 6.66 -0.85 18.41
CA SER A 296 5.73 -0.87 19.55
C SER A 296 5.03 0.48 19.74
N VAL A 297 4.25 0.93 18.75
CA VAL A 297 3.58 2.26 18.73
C VAL A 297 2.49 2.38 19.80
N TRP A 298 1.98 1.26 20.30
CA TRP A 298 1.06 1.16 21.44
C TRP A 298 1.68 1.59 22.78
N TRP A 299 2.99 1.81 22.82
CA TRP A 299 3.66 2.19 24.06
C TRP A 299 3.31 3.63 24.47
N GLY A 300 3.16 3.83 25.79
CA GLY A 300 3.10 5.14 26.40
C GLY A 300 3.74 5.15 27.80
N PRO A 301 4.27 6.29 28.26
CA PRO A 301 4.84 6.38 29.59
C PRO A 301 3.74 6.21 30.65
N PRO A 302 4.00 5.49 31.75
CA PRO A 302 3.02 5.32 32.81
C PRO A 302 2.63 6.67 33.44
N THR A 303 1.35 6.80 33.82
CA THR A 303 0.81 8.02 34.47
C THR A 303 1.28 8.20 35.91
N GLU A 304 1.82 7.14 36.54
CA GLU A 304 2.43 7.17 37.88
C GLU A 304 3.91 6.75 37.81
N LYS A 305 4.77 7.39 38.62
CA LYS A 305 6.20 7.00 38.73
C LYS A 305 6.32 5.66 39.43
N TRP A 306 6.85 4.65 38.74
CA TRP A 306 7.19 3.35 39.31
C TRP A 306 8.70 3.25 39.59
N ASP A 307 9.09 3.22 40.86
CA ASP A 307 10.49 3.14 41.31
C ASP A 307 10.94 1.69 41.69
N GLY A 308 10.16 0.66 41.33
CA GLY A 308 10.44 -0.75 41.66
C GLY A 308 11.09 -1.59 40.53
N PRO A 309 11.68 -2.76 40.85
CA PRO A 309 12.15 -3.72 39.83
C PRO A 309 10.97 -4.18 38.96
N VAL A 310 11.23 -4.28 37.65
CA VAL A 310 10.23 -4.63 36.63
C VAL A 310 10.24 -6.14 36.45
N LEU A 311 9.27 -6.83 37.07
CA LEU A 311 9.03 -8.24 36.76
C LEU A 311 8.32 -8.31 35.41
N TYR A 312 8.80 -9.20 34.52
CA TYR A 312 8.22 -9.40 33.18
C TYR A 312 6.71 -9.61 33.21
N GLU A 313 6.22 -10.35 34.21
CA GLU A 313 4.79 -10.65 34.36
C GLU A 313 3.99 -9.54 35.05
N ALA A 314 4.62 -8.59 35.76
CA ALA A 314 3.91 -7.64 36.64
C ALA A 314 3.95 -6.17 36.18
N ASP A 315 4.64 -5.88 35.07
CA ASP A 315 4.74 -4.51 34.59
C ASP A 315 3.47 -4.06 33.86
N GLU A 316 2.73 -3.14 34.48
CA GLU A 316 1.54 -2.52 33.90
C GLU A 316 1.85 -1.71 32.63
N THR A 317 3.12 -1.35 32.39
CA THR A 317 3.55 -0.72 31.13
C THR A 317 3.55 -1.69 29.94
N TRP A 318 3.58 -3.00 30.20
CA TRP A 318 3.43 -4.08 29.20
C TRP A 318 1.99 -4.53 29.06
N ARG A 319 1.22 -4.41 30.15
CA ARG A 319 -0.19 -4.77 30.24
C ARG A 319 -1.11 -3.55 30.10
N ALA A 320 -0.78 -2.63 29.20
CA ALA A 320 -1.74 -1.63 28.77
C ALA A 320 -3.09 -2.36 28.53
N PRO A 321 -4.14 -2.09 29.33
CA PRO A 321 -5.44 -2.66 29.03
C PRO A 321 -5.78 -2.21 27.62
N LEU A 322 -6.17 -3.19 26.81
CA LEU A 322 -6.30 -3.25 25.34
C LEU A 322 -7.37 -2.31 24.76
N ALA A 323 -7.51 -1.15 25.38
CA ALA A 323 -8.57 -0.20 25.17
C ALA A 323 -7.95 1.15 24.88
N ASN A 324 -7.29 1.27 23.72
CA ASN A 324 -7.15 2.49 22.90
C ASN A 324 -7.39 3.81 23.68
N LYS A 325 -6.56 4.09 24.69
CA LYS A 325 -6.54 5.40 25.35
C LYS A 325 -5.51 6.25 24.64
N GLU A 326 -5.80 7.52 24.46
CA GLU A 326 -4.91 8.51 23.83
C GLU A 326 -3.51 8.57 24.51
N GLU A 327 -3.41 8.11 25.76
CA GLU A 327 -2.19 7.97 26.56
C GLU A 327 -1.26 6.82 26.09
N GLN A 328 -1.77 5.83 25.36
CA GLN A 328 -1.08 4.61 24.90
C GLN A 328 -0.58 4.72 23.45
N GLN A 329 -0.39 5.94 22.94
CA GLN A 329 0.15 6.18 21.60
C GLN A 329 1.13 7.34 21.64
N TYR A 330 2.12 7.25 22.54
CA TYR A 330 2.99 8.37 22.85
C TYR A 330 3.65 8.96 21.60
N LEU A 331 4.21 8.10 20.75
CA LEU A 331 4.88 8.54 19.53
C LEU A 331 3.90 9.26 18.58
N LEU A 332 2.69 8.75 18.38
CA LEU A 332 1.68 9.42 17.55
C LEU A 332 1.26 10.76 18.15
N GLY A 333 1.04 10.83 19.46
CA GLY A 333 0.75 12.08 20.16
C GLY A 333 1.88 13.10 20.06
N MET A 334 3.13 12.65 20.14
CA MET A 334 4.33 13.47 19.96
C MET A 334 4.42 14.01 18.52
N LEU A 335 4.16 13.18 17.52
CA LEU A 335 4.18 13.57 16.10
C LEU A 335 3.09 14.61 15.80
N LYS A 336 1.85 14.38 16.27
CA LYS A 336 0.71 15.28 16.09
C LYS A 336 0.91 16.62 16.80
N SER A 337 1.38 16.60 18.04
CA SER A 337 1.60 17.82 18.84
C SER A 337 2.91 18.53 18.52
N ARG A 338 3.81 17.90 17.75
CA ARG A 338 5.18 18.36 17.48
C ARG A 338 5.99 18.60 18.76
N HIS A 339 5.60 18.01 19.88
CA HIS A 339 6.19 18.23 21.19
C HIS A 339 6.46 16.91 21.91
N ASP A 340 7.71 16.74 22.34
CA ASP A 340 8.14 15.60 23.14
C ASP A 340 7.99 15.92 24.63
N ARG A 341 6.94 15.37 25.26
CA ARG A 341 6.65 15.63 26.68
C ARG A 341 7.68 15.01 27.62
N LEU A 342 8.37 13.95 27.20
CA LEU A 342 9.40 13.28 27.99
C LEU A 342 10.66 14.14 28.15
N SER A 343 11.18 14.72 27.06
CA SER A 343 12.33 15.64 27.16
C SER A 343 11.95 17.12 27.29
N GLY A 344 10.67 17.47 27.11
CA GLY A 344 10.19 18.86 27.07
C GLY A 344 10.62 19.64 25.82
N ARG A 345 11.14 18.96 24.79
CA ARG A 345 11.65 19.58 23.56
C ARG A 345 10.57 19.67 22.47
N GLN A 346 10.72 20.64 21.57
CA GLN A 346 9.97 20.67 20.31
C GLN A 346 10.64 19.76 19.29
N LEU A 347 9.84 19.09 18.44
CA LEU A 347 10.36 18.25 17.38
C LEU A 347 11.08 19.12 16.33
N PRO A 348 12.36 18.83 16.02
CA PRO A 348 13.08 19.57 14.99
C PRO A 348 12.39 19.49 13.62
N THR A 349 12.67 20.48 12.78
CA THR A 349 12.29 20.48 11.37
C THR A 349 13.33 19.71 10.56
N GLY A 350 12.91 18.67 9.86
CA GLY A 350 13.80 17.87 9.02
C GLY A 350 13.09 16.65 8.46
N ASN A 351 13.48 16.23 7.27
CA ASN A 351 12.87 15.08 6.61
C ASN A 351 13.64 13.81 6.94
N VAL A 352 12.92 12.83 7.47
CA VAL A 352 13.42 11.48 7.73
C VAL A 352 12.67 10.53 6.80
N ASN A 353 13.39 9.78 5.99
CA ASN A 353 12.83 8.70 5.18
C ASN A 353 12.52 7.51 6.09
N VAL A 354 11.24 7.19 6.23
CA VAL A 354 10.76 6.15 7.14
C VAL A 354 10.34 4.93 6.34
N TYR A 355 11.06 3.83 6.53
CA TYR A 355 10.74 2.51 6.01
C TYR A 355 10.03 1.71 7.12
N LEU A 356 8.70 1.71 7.08
CA LEU A 356 7.87 0.97 8.02
C LEU A 356 7.57 -0.43 7.49
N GLN A 357 7.60 -1.40 8.38
CA GLN A 357 7.17 -2.76 8.10
C GLN A 357 6.34 -3.29 9.28
N ALA A 358 5.33 -4.10 8.99
CA ALA A 358 4.59 -4.88 9.98
C ALA A 358 4.11 -6.20 9.36
N GLY A 359 3.92 -7.22 10.18
CA GLY A 359 3.37 -8.52 9.79
C GLY A 359 1.85 -8.50 9.82
N THR A 360 1.19 -9.27 8.96
CA THR A 360 -0.28 -9.41 8.92
C THR A 360 -0.85 -10.25 10.06
N HIS A 361 -0.03 -11.08 10.70
CA HIS A 361 -0.41 -11.95 11.82
C HIS A 361 0.09 -11.45 13.18
N GLU A 362 0.49 -10.17 13.27
CA GLU A 362 1.00 -9.59 14.51
C GLU A 362 -0.14 -9.21 15.46
N THR A 363 -0.46 -10.12 16.38
CA THR A 363 -1.13 -9.76 17.63
C THR A 363 -0.07 -9.49 18.70
N GLY A 364 -0.21 -8.43 19.47
CA GLY A 364 0.60 -8.23 20.68
C GLY A 364 0.55 -9.46 21.59
N ALA A 365 1.59 -9.63 22.42
CA ALA A 365 1.65 -10.74 23.37
C ALA A 365 0.32 -10.83 24.15
N HIS A 366 -0.24 -12.05 24.23
CA HIS A 366 -1.53 -12.36 24.86
C HIS A 366 -2.80 -12.00 24.07
N GLY A 367 -2.72 -11.90 22.73
CA GLY A 367 -3.90 -11.90 21.85
C GLY A 367 -4.75 -10.62 21.92
N GLY A 368 -4.12 -9.51 22.33
CA GLY A 368 -4.85 -8.34 22.78
C GLY A 368 -4.99 -7.18 21.78
N GLU A 369 -3.92 -6.80 21.07
CA GLU A 369 -3.94 -5.63 20.17
C GLU A 369 -3.19 -5.92 18.85
N PRO A 370 -3.74 -5.53 17.69
CA PRO A 370 -3.14 -5.79 16.38
C PRO A 370 -2.06 -4.75 16.04
N LEU A 371 -0.80 -5.08 16.29
CA LEU A 371 0.39 -4.26 16.00
C LEU A 371 0.41 -3.72 14.56
N THR A 372 -0.08 -4.51 13.62
CA THR A 372 -0.28 -4.13 12.21
C THR A 372 -1.11 -2.85 12.08
N GLN A 373 -2.19 -2.70 12.86
CA GLN A 373 -3.04 -1.51 12.80
C GLN A 373 -2.33 -0.28 13.33
N ALA A 374 -1.57 -0.43 14.42
CA ALA A 374 -0.81 0.66 14.99
C ALA A 374 0.29 1.14 14.02
N ALA A 375 0.98 0.21 13.36
CA ALA A 375 1.97 0.52 12.33
C ALA A 375 1.35 1.19 11.09
N MET A 376 0.20 0.72 10.63
CA MET A 376 -0.54 1.35 9.53
C MET A 376 -1.04 2.76 9.89
N SER A 377 -1.51 2.95 11.12
CA SER A 377 -1.91 4.26 11.64
C SER A 377 -0.73 5.24 11.70
N LEU A 378 0.43 4.77 12.14
CA LEU A 378 1.68 5.53 12.09
C LEU A 378 2.11 5.86 10.67
N ALA A 379 2.02 4.91 9.75
CA ALA A 379 2.35 5.14 8.35
C ALA A 379 1.49 6.23 7.73
N ARG A 380 0.19 6.24 8.05
CA ARG A 380 -0.74 7.29 7.62
C ARG A 380 -0.39 8.66 8.18
N GLU A 381 -0.12 8.74 9.48
CA GLU A 381 0.29 9.99 10.15
C GLU A 381 1.59 10.56 9.56
N LEU A 382 2.53 9.67 9.21
CA LEU A 382 3.81 10.04 8.60
C LEU A 382 3.74 10.26 7.08
N ASN A 383 2.58 10.02 6.46
CA ASN A 383 2.40 9.99 5.01
C ASN A 383 3.45 9.12 4.29
N THR A 384 3.73 7.94 4.85
CA THR A 384 4.64 6.92 4.27
C THR A 384 3.89 5.61 4.01
N GLY A 385 4.53 4.67 3.31
CA GLY A 385 4.02 3.31 3.18
C GLY A 385 4.35 2.45 4.39
N CYS A 386 3.51 1.46 4.70
CA CYS A 386 3.87 0.35 5.59
C CYS A 386 3.95 -0.91 4.75
N ARG A 387 5.14 -1.52 4.67
CA ARG A 387 5.28 -2.80 4.00
C ARG A 387 4.69 -3.90 4.88
N LEU A 388 3.55 -4.41 4.45
CA LEU A 388 2.96 -5.60 5.05
C LEU A 388 3.66 -6.84 4.51
N HIS A 389 3.91 -7.80 5.38
CA HIS A 389 4.42 -9.11 5.00
C HIS A 389 3.56 -10.18 5.67
N ASN A 390 3.40 -11.32 4.99
CA ASN A 390 2.65 -12.42 5.55
C ASN A 390 3.53 -13.16 6.57
N GLY A 391 3.50 -12.68 7.80
CA GLY A 391 4.36 -13.07 8.92
C GLY A 391 3.85 -12.50 10.24
N GLY A 392 4.42 -12.99 11.34
CA GLY A 392 4.13 -12.55 12.70
C GLY A 392 5.24 -11.69 13.32
N HIS A 393 5.17 -11.52 14.65
CA HIS A 393 6.13 -10.71 15.42
C HIS A 393 7.41 -11.49 15.71
N ALA A 394 8.15 -11.80 14.65
CA ALA A 394 9.24 -12.79 14.67
C ALA A 394 10.51 -12.31 13.94
N ALA A 395 11.68 -12.74 14.40
CA ALA A 395 12.97 -12.30 13.88
C ALA A 395 13.22 -12.71 12.44
N GLU A 396 12.59 -13.79 11.98
CA GLU A 396 12.64 -14.29 10.61
C GLU A 396 12.01 -13.28 9.65
N ALA A 397 10.83 -12.81 10.02
CA ALA A 397 10.04 -11.81 9.32
C ALA A 397 10.77 -10.44 9.28
N TRP A 398 11.44 -10.10 10.39
CA TRP A 398 12.30 -8.92 10.43
C TRP A 398 13.54 -9.09 9.55
N ALA A 399 14.18 -10.26 9.52
CA ALA A 399 15.39 -10.48 8.73
C ALA A 399 15.11 -10.37 7.22
N THR A 400 14.03 -10.98 6.75
CA THR A 400 13.63 -10.90 5.34
C THR A 400 13.22 -9.48 4.96
N GLY A 401 12.47 -8.81 5.82
CA GLY A 401 12.07 -7.42 5.63
C GLY A 401 13.24 -6.43 5.66
N LEU A 402 14.25 -6.71 6.48
CA LEU A 402 15.48 -5.93 6.54
C LEU A 402 16.27 -6.06 5.23
N ALA A 403 16.35 -7.27 4.67
CA ALA A 403 16.99 -7.52 3.37
C ALA A 403 16.32 -6.75 2.21
N LEU A 404 15.05 -6.39 2.36
CA LEU A 404 14.28 -5.59 1.40
C LEU A 404 14.39 -4.08 1.67
N SER A 405 14.52 -3.68 2.94
CA SER A 405 14.56 -2.27 3.35
C SER A 405 15.96 -1.65 3.24
N LEU A 406 17.01 -2.43 3.50
CA LEU A 406 18.40 -1.98 3.41
C LEU A 406 18.79 -1.45 2.01
N PRO A 407 18.43 -2.10 0.90
CA PRO A 407 18.70 -1.55 -0.44
C PRO A 407 17.93 -0.27 -0.74
N LEU A 408 16.76 -0.05 -0.13
CA LEU A 408 16.03 1.21 -0.29
C LEU A 408 16.72 2.32 0.51
N ALA A 409 17.17 2.00 1.72
CA ALA A 409 17.88 2.95 2.57
C ALA A 409 19.28 3.29 2.04
N HIS A 410 19.97 2.31 1.48
CA HIS A 410 21.34 2.45 1.00
C HIS A 410 21.44 1.91 -0.43
N PRO A 411 20.84 2.59 -1.42
CA PRO A 411 20.73 2.09 -2.78
C PRO A 411 22.10 1.85 -3.42
N GLY A 412 22.30 0.63 -3.91
CA GLY A 412 23.48 0.26 -4.69
C GLY A 412 23.36 0.65 -6.17
N PRO A 413 24.45 0.51 -6.94
CA PRO A 413 24.48 0.90 -8.35
C PRO A 413 23.47 0.18 -9.25
N SER A 414 23.04 -1.04 -8.88
CA SER A 414 22.03 -1.77 -9.64
C SER A 414 20.63 -1.20 -9.42
N LEU A 415 20.25 -0.92 -8.16
CA LEU A 415 18.95 -0.34 -7.84
C LEU A 415 18.78 1.07 -8.39
N MET A 416 19.84 1.90 -8.39
CA MET A 416 19.78 3.26 -8.96
C MET A 416 19.40 3.30 -10.45
N LYS A 417 19.46 2.16 -11.17
CA LYS A 417 18.98 2.06 -12.56
C LYS A 417 17.51 1.63 -12.69
N ASP A 418 16.95 1.00 -11.66
CA ASP A 418 15.59 0.42 -11.67
C ASP A 418 14.58 1.27 -10.87
N THR A 419 15.01 2.14 -9.96
CA THR A 419 14.12 2.90 -9.06
C THR A 419 13.45 4.14 -9.65
N ALA A 420 13.65 4.42 -10.93
CA ALA A 420 13.01 5.55 -11.61
C ALA A 420 12.07 5.05 -12.71
N LEU A 421 10.85 4.67 -12.34
CA LEU A 421 9.69 5.07 -13.15
C LEU A 421 9.50 6.58 -12.98
N GLU A 422 10.52 7.36 -13.34
CA GLU A 422 10.41 8.80 -13.42
C GLU A 422 9.35 9.10 -14.46
N ILE A 423 8.37 9.91 -14.07
CA ILE A 423 7.40 10.43 -15.00
C ILE A 423 8.18 11.32 -15.97
N GLN A 424 8.18 10.96 -17.25
CA GLN A 424 8.90 11.71 -18.26
C GLN A 424 8.01 12.84 -18.80
N GLU A 425 8.38 14.10 -18.58
CA GLU A 425 7.75 15.20 -19.29
C GLU A 425 8.07 15.14 -20.79
N VAL A 426 7.04 15.32 -21.62
CA VAL A 426 7.14 15.23 -23.08
C VAL A 426 6.38 16.38 -23.76
N ASP A 427 6.80 16.73 -24.98
CA ASP A 427 6.18 17.81 -25.78
C ASP A 427 4.87 17.40 -26.50
N GLY A 428 4.43 16.15 -26.32
CA GLY A 428 3.17 15.67 -26.88
C GLY A 428 2.81 14.24 -26.50
N ILE A 429 1.49 13.97 -26.43
CA ILE A 429 0.91 12.68 -26.09
C ILE A 429 -0.04 12.25 -27.20
N ASN A 430 0.13 11.03 -27.72
CA ASN A 430 -0.72 10.44 -28.78
C ASN A 430 -0.87 11.33 -30.03
N GLY A 431 0.20 12.05 -30.40
CA GLY A 431 0.19 12.98 -31.53
C GLY A 431 -0.41 14.36 -31.24
N PHE A 432 -0.96 14.57 -30.04
CA PHE A 432 -1.41 15.88 -29.57
C PHE A 432 -0.22 16.63 -28.95
N THR A 433 0.24 17.68 -29.65
CA THR A 433 1.44 18.45 -29.29
C THR A 433 1.11 19.64 -28.40
N GLN A 434 2.12 20.23 -27.74
CA GLN A 434 1.95 21.45 -26.94
C GLN A 434 1.32 22.58 -27.72
N HIS A 435 1.76 22.80 -28.96
CA HIS A 435 1.19 23.82 -29.83
C HIS A 435 -0.30 23.58 -30.13
N SER A 436 -0.67 22.35 -30.49
CA SER A 436 -2.07 21.98 -30.76
C SER A 436 -2.96 22.09 -29.51
N ALA A 437 -2.38 21.82 -28.35
CA ALA A 437 -3.06 21.97 -27.07
C ALA A 437 -3.30 23.42 -26.70
N GLU A 438 -2.31 24.30 -26.86
CA GLU A 438 -2.45 25.75 -26.67
C GLU A 438 -3.56 26.32 -27.57
N GLU A 439 -3.57 25.98 -28.86
CA GLU A 439 -4.62 26.42 -29.80
C GLU A 439 -6.03 25.98 -29.36
N LEU A 440 -6.16 24.72 -28.93
CA LEU A 440 -7.46 24.19 -28.48
C LEU A 440 -7.88 24.78 -27.13
N MET A 441 -6.94 24.98 -26.22
CA MET A 441 -7.18 25.59 -24.90
C MET A 441 -7.65 27.03 -25.05
N ASP A 442 -7.01 27.83 -25.91
CA ASP A 442 -7.41 29.20 -26.21
C ASP A 442 -8.81 29.25 -26.83
N ALA A 443 -9.06 28.41 -27.84
CA ALA A 443 -10.33 28.36 -28.53
C ALA A 443 -11.48 27.85 -27.62
N GLY A 444 -11.18 26.90 -26.74
CA GLY A 444 -12.12 26.29 -25.79
C GLY A 444 -12.25 27.05 -24.46
N LYS A 445 -11.45 28.09 -24.24
CA LYS A 445 -11.34 28.81 -22.95
C LYS A 445 -11.05 27.86 -21.78
N ILE A 446 -10.00 27.04 -21.93
CA ILE A 446 -9.54 26.07 -20.93
C ILE A 446 -8.25 26.62 -20.30
N PRO A 447 -8.27 27.02 -19.00
CA PRO A 447 -7.10 27.66 -18.38
C PRO A 447 -5.88 26.76 -18.21
N GLY A 448 -6.09 25.48 -17.90
CA GLY A 448 -5.04 24.54 -17.57
C GLY A 448 -5.43 23.09 -17.83
N VAL A 449 -4.46 22.32 -18.31
CA VAL A 449 -4.62 20.91 -18.68
C VAL A 449 -3.41 20.13 -18.19
N SER A 450 -3.66 18.92 -17.69
CA SER A 450 -2.62 17.90 -17.49
C SER A 450 -3.03 16.62 -18.22
N LEU A 451 -2.09 16.06 -18.97
CA LEU A 451 -2.23 14.82 -19.72
C LEU A 451 -1.18 13.83 -19.21
N ALA A 452 -1.52 12.55 -19.20
CA ALA A 452 -0.56 11.49 -18.96
C ALA A 452 -0.85 10.29 -19.87
N SER A 453 0.22 9.59 -20.26
CA SER A 453 0.12 8.34 -20.99
C SER A 453 0.99 7.26 -20.38
N TYR A 454 0.42 6.07 -20.23
CA TYR A 454 1.15 4.83 -20.00
C TYR A 454 1.40 4.13 -21.34
N ARG A 455 2.64 3.73 -21.61
CA ARG A 455 3.00 2.86 -22.74
C ARG A 455 4.28 2.10 -22.42
N ASN A 456 4.32 0.79 -22.71
CA ASN A 456 5.50 -0.06 -22.51
C ASN A 456 6.10 0.02 -21.09
N GLY A 457 5.26 0.06 -20.06
CA GLY A 457 5.72 0.15 -18.67
C GLY A 457 6.13 1.55 -18.21
N GLN A 458 6.17 2.55 -19.09
CA GLN A 458 6.58 3.92 -18.76
C GLN A 458 5.38 4.88 -18.73
N ILE A 459 5.45 5.89 -17.87
CA ILE A 459 4.47 6.98 -17.81
C ILE A 459 5.14 8.26 -18.29
N SER A 460 4.51 8.91 -19.26
CA SER A 460 4.88 10.25 -19.71
C SER A 460 3.78 11.24 -19.37
N SER A 461 4.15 12.48 -19.04
CA SER A 461 3.22 13.54 -18.67
C SER A 461 3.41 14.77 -19.55
N MET A 462 2.36 15.58 -19.65
CA MET A 462 2.38 16.85 -20.36
C MET A 462 1.40 17.79 -19.67
N SER A 463 1.90 18.89 -19.10
CA SER A 463 1.12 19.86 -18.34
C SER A 463 1.24 21.26 -18.92
N MET A 464 0.12 21.98 -18.99
CA MET A 464 0.03 23.28 -19.69
C MET A 464 -0.94 24.23 -19.01
N GLY A 465 -0.68 25.52 -19.17
CA GLY A 465 -1.54 26.59 -18.66
C GLY A 465 -1.39 26.81 -17.15
N SER A 466 -2.46 27.31 -16.53
CA SER A 466 -2.47 27.75 -15.13
C SER A 466 -3.62 27.13 -14.33
N VAL A 467 -3.39 26.86 -13.04
CA VAL A 467 -4.39 26.29 -12.11
C VAL A 467 -5.62 27.19 -12.00
N ARG A 468 -5.41 28.51 -12.04
CA ARG A 468 -6.43 29.51 -12.34
C ARG A 468 -5.82 30.62 -13.19
N THR A 469 -6.65 31.35 -13.92
CA THR A 469 -6.20 32.44 -14.81
C THR A 469 -5.33 33.46 -14.06
N GLY A 470 -4.03 33.47 -14.35
CA GLY A 470 -3.05 34.38 -13.72
C GLY A 470 -2.40 33.89 -12.42
N GLU A 471 -2.64 32.63 -12.03
CA GLU A 471 -2.01 31.96 -10.87
C GLU A 471 -0.88 30.99 -11.29
N GLU A 472 -0.51 30.06 -10.42
CA GLU A 472 0.53 29.04 -10.60
C GLU A 472 0.31 28.19 -11.86
N SER A 473 1.41 27.84 -12.53
CA SER A 473 1.41 26.94 -13.69
C SER A 473 0.94 25.54 -13.31
N VAL A 474 0.22 24.89 -14.21
CA VAL A 474 -0.07 23.45 -14.08
C VAL A 474 1.23 22.67 -14.23
N THR A 475 1.46 21.73 -13.31
CA THR A 475 2.60 20.79 -13.29
C THR A 475 2.07 19.36 -13.34
N GLN A 476 2.95 18.36 -13.39
CA GLN A 476 2.53 16.96 -13.31
C GLN A 476 2.02 16.59 -11.90
N GLU A 477 2.35 17.38 -10.88
CA GLU A 477 1.90 17.23 -9.50
C GLU A 477 0.59 17.98 -9.21
N THR A 478 0.11 18.81 -10.14
CA THR A 478 -1.17 19.53 -9.98
C THR A 478 -2.31 18.53 -9.85
N ARG A 479 -3.03 18.62 -8.72
CA ARG A 479 -4.18 17.77 -8.44
C ARG A 479 -5.42 18.35 -9.11
N PHE A 480 -6.16 17.47 -9.78
CA PHE A 480 -7.43 17.79 -10.38
C PHE A 480 -8.60 17.09 -9.71
N GLY A 481 -9.69 17.83 -9.53
CA GLY A 481 -11.01 17.26 -9.31
C GLY A 481 -11.35 16.32 -10.47
N ALA A 482 -11.32 15.03 -10.22
CA ALA A 482 -11.47 13.98 -11.23
C ALA A 482 -12.92 13.52 -11.38
N ALA A 483 -13.82 14.06 -10.55
CA ALA A 483 -15.25 13.85 -10.68
C ALA A 483 -15.62 12.36 -10.66
N SER A 484 -16.44 11.92 -11.63
CA SER A 484 -16.88 10.54 -11.78
C SER A 484 -15.78 9.51 -12.05
N LEU A 485 -14.52 9.92 -12.31
CA LEU A 485 -13.37 9.00 -12.30
C LEU A 485 -13.13 8.39 -10.89
N SER A 486 -13.80 8.90 -9.86
CA SER A 486 -13.88 8.30 -8.54
C SER A 486 -14.50 6.89 -8.55
N LYS A 487 -15.49 6.63 -9.42
CA LYS A 487 -16.22 5.35 -9.43
C LYS A 487 -15.34 4.16 -9.85
N PRO A 488 -14.50 4.25 -10.89
CA PRO A 488 -13.51 3.21 -11.18
C PRO A 488 -12.57 2.94 -10.00
N VAL A 489 -12.08 3.98 -9.31
CA VAL A 489 -11.21 3.82 -8.13
C VAL A 489 -11.95 3.11 -6.99
N PHE A 490 -13.21 3.48 -6.74
CA PHE A 490 -14.04 2.82 -5.75
C PHE A 490 -14.38 1.37 -6.14
N ALA A 491 -14.63 1.11 -7.42
CA ALA A 491 -14.86 -0.24 -7.91
C ALA A 491 -13.63 -1.12 -7.67
N TYR A 492 -12.44 -0.65 -8.06
CA TYR A 492 -11.18 -1.36 -7.76
C TYR A 492 -11.03 -1.62 -6.25
N LEU A 493 -11.33 -0.62 -5.40
CA LEU A 493 -11.31 -0.79 -3.95
C LEU A 493 -12.22 -1.94 -3.50
N VAL A 494 -13.48 -1.96 -3.94
CA VAL A 494 -14.45 -3.01 -3.58
C VAL A 494 -13.94 -4.39 -3.99
N LEU A 495 -13.46 -4.54 -5.23
CA LEU A 495 -12.96 -5.83 -5.73
C LEU A 495 -11.72 -6.28 -4.96
N LYS A 496 -10.81 -5.35 -4.68
CA LYS A 496 -9.60 -5.61 -3.90
C LYS A 496 -9.93 -6.00 -2.47
N LEU A 497 -10.86 -5.33 -1.80
CA LEU A 497 -11.31 -5.69 -0.46
C LEU A 497 -11.96 -7.08 -0.42
N ILE A 498 -12.77 -7.44 -1.42
CA ILE A 498 -13.34 -8.79 -1.52
C ILE A 498 -12.21 -9.83 -1.66
N ALA A 499 -11.28 -9.60 -2.58
CA ALA A 499 -10.17 -10.54 -2.84
C ALA A 499 -9.26 -10.72 -1.61
N THR A 500 -8.83 -9.62 -0.98
CA THR A 500 -7.94 -9.69 0.19
C THR A 500 -8.63 -10.28 1.41
N ASN A 501 -9.94 -10.11 1.58
CA ASN A 501 -10.67 -10.80 2.65
C ASN A 501 -10.82 -12.30 2.37
N GLN A 502 -11.07 -12.70 1.12
CA GLN A 502 -11.10 -14.10 0.72
C GLN A 502 -9.75 -14.80 0.91
N ALA A 503 -8.66 -14.07 0.70
CA ALA A 503 -7.29 -14.54 0.95
C ALA A 503 -6.84 -14.44 2.41
N ASP A 504 -7.67 -13.90 3.32
CA ASP A 504 -7.36 -13.61 4.72
C ASP A 504 -6.24 -12.56 4.93
N GLU A 505 -5.87 -11.80 3.89
CA GLU A 505 -4.77 -10.83 3.89
C GLU A 505 -5.17 -9.40 4.33
N ALA A 506 -6.48 -9.11 4.40
CA ALA A 506 -6.95 -7.79 4.79
C ALA A 506 -6.63 -7.45 6.25
N VAL A 507 -6.36 -6.17 6.53
CA VAL A 507 -6.01 -5.67 7.88
C VAL A 507 -7.22 -4.99 8.54
N PRO A 508 -7.56 -5.29 9.81
CA PRO A 508 -8.72 -4.64 10.44
C PRO A 508 -8.47 -3.13 10.64
N GLY A 509 -9.51 -2.31 10.51
CA GLY A 509 -9.38 -0.85 10.40
C GLY A 509 -8.83 -0.33 9.05
N PHE A 510 -8.42 -1.21 8.15
CA PHE A 510 -7.88 -0.87 6.83
C PHE A 510 -8.40 -1.77 5.70
N GLY A 511 -9.49 -2.51 5.94
CA GLY A 511 -10.14 -3.32 4.91
C GLY A 511 -10.68 -4.69 5.35
N LYS A 512 -10.33 -5.20 6.55
CA LYS A 512 -10.90 -6.46 7.04
C LYS A 512 -12.42 -6.32 7.24
N PHE A 513 -13.17 -7.28 6.71
CA PHE A 513 -14.60 -7.39 6.99
C PHE A 513 -14.82 -7.87 8.42
N ASN A 514 -15.82 -7.28 9.08
CA ASN A 514 -16.24 -7.67 10.42
C ASN A 514 -16.69 -9.15 10.47
N SER A 515 -16.68 -9.72 11.67
CA SER A 515 -16.91 -11.15 11.88
C SER A 515 -18.29 -11.63 11.43
N SER A 516 -19.29 -10.73 11.38
CA SER A 516 -20.67 -11.07 11.02
C SER A 516 -20.91 -11.19 9.52
N SER A 517 -19.96 -10.77 8.69
CA SER A 517 -20.11 -10.70 7.22
C SER A 517 -18.86 -11.14 6.44
N ARG A 518 -18.11 -12.12 6.97
CA ARG A 518 -16.88 -12.64 6.32
C ARG A 518 -17.08 -13.18 4.90
N GLU A 519 -18.31 -13.56 4.54
CA GLU A 519 -18.65 -14.15 3.23
C GLU A 519 -19.09 -13.12 2.17
N PHE A 520 -19.02 -11.82 2.48
CA PHE A 520 -19.43 -10.78 1.55
C PHE A 520 -18.70 -10.90 0.20
N ASN A 521 -19.47 -10.92 -0.88
CA ASN A 521 -18.98 -11.00 -2.25
C ASN A 521 -19.88 -10.19 -3.19
N LEU A 522 -19.54 -10.18 -4.49
CA LEU A 522 -20.24 -9.41 -5.50
C LEU A 522 -21.75 -9.67 -5.61
N LYS A 523 -22.21 -10.84 -5.18
CA LYS A 523 -23.61 -11.28 -5.26
C LYS A 523 -24.35 -11.20 -3.93
N THR A 524 -23.67 -10.84 -2.83
CA THR A 524 -24.32 -10.66 -1.54
C THR A 524 -25.31 -9.51 -1.61
N PRO A 525 -26.59 -9.72 -1.26
CA PRO A 525 -27.56 -8.64 -1.16
C PRO A 525 -27.14 -7.61 -0.10
N LEU A 526 -27.12 -6.32 -0.46
CA LEU A 526 -26.59 -5.25 0.41
C LEU A 526 -27.33 -5.17 1.75
N HIS A 527 -28.64 -5.41 1.76
CA HIS A 527 -29.44 -5.36 2.98
C HIS A 527 -29.02 -6.39 4.04
N GLU A 528 -28.41 -7.51 3.65
CA GLU A 528 -27.97 -8.58 4.56
C GLU A 528 -26.71 -8.22 5.37
N VAL A 529 -26.00 -7.16 4.98
CA VAL A 529 -24.82 -6.67 5.71
C VAL A 529 -25.20 -6.02 7.03
N PHE A 530 -26.39 -5.41 7.10
CA PHE A 530 -26.82 -4.66 8.26
C PHE A 530 -27.45 -5.61 9.29
N ARG A 531 -26.66 -5.92 10.33
CA ARG A 531 -26.95 -6.94 11.34
C ARG A 531 -26.93 -6.35 12.75
N ASP A 532 -27.64 -7.00 13.67
CA ASP A 532 -27.59 -6.71 15.10
C ASP A 532 -26.31 -7.27 15.76
N GLU A 533 -26.16 -7.00 17.06
CA GLU A 533 -25.03 -7.47 17.88
C GLU A 533 -24.87 -9.01 17.93
N ASN A 534 -25.93 -9.76 17.60
CA ASN A 534 -25.93 -11.22 17.56
C ASN A 534 -25.66 -11.75 16.13
N GLY A 535 -25.36 -10.89 15.17
CA GLY A 535 -25.09 -11.24 13.78
C GLY A 535 -26.33 -11.55 12.95
N LYS A 536 -27.54 -11.26 13.45
CA LYS A 536 -28.79 -11.47 12.71
C LYS A 536 -29.12 -10.24 11.86
N PRO A 537 -29.53 -10.39 10.58
CA PRO A 537 -29.97 -9.25 9.78
C PRO A 537 -31.13 -8.50 10.45
N PHE A 538 -31.10 -7.17 10.39
CA PHE A 538 -32.21 -6.36 10.88
C PHE A 538 -33.50 -6.68 10.13
N ALA A 539 -34.62 -6.64 10.84
CA ALA A 539 -35.94 -6.69 10.21
C ALA A 539 -36.11 -5.54 9.21
N ASP A 540 -36.90 -5.72 8.16
CA ASP A 540 -36.99 -4.76 7.05
C ASP A 540 -37.27 -3.33 7.52
N ALA A 541 -38.20 -3.17 8.47
CA ALA A 541 -38.59 -1.87 9.03
C ALA A 541 -37.49 -1.20 9.87
N ASP A 542 -36.49 -1.95 10.32
CA ASP A 542 -35.37 -1.46 11.12
C ASP A 542 -34.08 -1.35 10.32
N ASN A 543 -34.00 -2.01 9.16
CA ASN A 543 -32.81 -2.09 8.33
C ASN A 543 -32.42 -0.70 7.76
N PRO A 544 -31.25 -0.15 8.13
CA PRO A 544 -30.85 1.20 7.73
C PRO A 544 -30.63 1.34 6.22
N PHE A 545 -30.33 0.26 5.49
CA PHE A 545 -30.25 0.29 4.05
C PHE A 545 -31.63 0.37 3.39
N LEU A 546 -32.61 -0.43 3.84
CA LEU A 546 -33.95 -0.41 3.27
C LEU A 546 -34.69 0.91 3.55
N LYS A 547 -34.41 1.57 4.67
CA LYS A 547 -34.95 2.90 5.01
C LYS A 547 -34.56 4.00 4.02
N LYS A 548 -33.54 3.79 3.18
CA LYS A 548 -33.16 4.71 2.09
C LYS A 548 -34.12 4.66 0.91
N PHE A 549 -35.05 3.70 0.87
CA PHE A 549 -36.00 3.47 -0.22
C PHE A 549 -37.44 3.58 0.26
N LYS A 550 -38.38 3.75 -0.69
CA LYS A 550 -39.81 3.65 -0.39
C LYS A 550 -40.18 2.23 0.08
N PRO A 551 -41.01 2.06 1.14
CA PRO A 551 -41.42 0.75 1.63
C PRO A 551 -42.04 -0.16 0.57
N GLU A 552 -42.77 0.41 -0.38
CA GLU A 552 -43.41 -0.32 -1.47
C GLU A 552 -42.40 -0.91 -2.47
N GLN A 553 -41.14 -0.46 -2.44
CA GLN A 553 -40.05 -0.90 -3.33
C GLN A 553 -38.94 -1.66 -2.61
N TRP A 554 -39.13 -2.06 -1.34
CA TRP A 554 -38.11 -2.81 -0.60
C TRP A 554 -37.71 -4.13 -1.27
N GLU A 555 -38.64 -4.83 -1.94
CA GLU A 555 -38.30 -6.06 -2.67
C GLU A 555 -37.35 -5.81 -3.86
N TRP A 556 -37.37 -4.62 -4.46
CA TRP A 556 -36.36 -4.23 -5.45
C TRP A 556 -35.06 -3.81 -4.78
N ALA A 557 -35.11 -3.04 -3.69
CA ALA A 557 -33.92 -2.66 -2.94
C ALA A 557 -33.14 -3.89 -2.43
N LYS A 558 -33.83 -4.94 -1.98
CA LYS A 558 -33.22 -6.21 -1.54
C LYS A 558 -32.46 -6.94 -2.65
N ARG A 559 -32.70 -6.64 -3.93
CA ARG A 559 -31.97 -7.22 -5.06
C ARG A 559 -30.66 -6.53 -5.36
N LEU A 560 -30.38 -5.37 -4.77
CA LEU A 560 -29.14 -4.65 -5.02
C LEU A 560 -27.96 -5.44 -4.44
N THR A 561 -27.00 -5.72 -5.30
CA THR A 561 -25.71 -6.34 -5.01
C THR A 561 -24.59 -5.43 -5.50
N ALA A 562 -23.35 -5.66 -5.04
CA ALA A 562 -22.20 -4.91 -5.55
C ALA A 562 -22.05 -5.09 -7.08
N GLU A 563 -22.30 -6.31 -7.60
CA GLU A 563 -22.29 -6.58 -9.05
C GLU A 563 -23.28 -5.68 -9.82
N ILE A 564 -24.54 -5.58 -9.36
CA ILE A 564 -25.57 -4.76 -10.00
C ILE A 564 -25.22 -3.27 -9.93
N ILE A 565 -24.66 -2.83 -8.81
CA ILE A 565 -24.29 -1.42 -8.59
C ILE A 565 -23.11 -1.01 -9.44
N LEU A 566 -22.01 -1.76 -9.40
CA LEU A 566 -20.78 -1.45 -10.14
C LEU A 566 -21.02 -1.54 -11.66
N SER A 567 -21.96 -2.35 -12.10
CA SER A 567 -22.37 -2.42 -13.51
C SER A 567 -23.42 -1.38 -13.94
N HIS A 568 -23.80 -0.45 -13.07
CA HIS A 568 -24.84 0.57 -13.33
C HIS A 568 -26.17 0.00 -13.81
N ARG A 569 -26.63 -1.09 -13.18
CA ARG A 569 -27.93 -1.72 -13.45
C ARG A 569 -28.92 -1.57 -12.30
N THR A 570 -28.77 -0.52 -11.51
CA THR A 570 -29.51 -0.35 -10.25
C THR A 570 -30.99 -0.04 -10.46
N GLY A 571 -31.34 0.64 -11.56
CA GLY A 571 -32.67 1.22 -11.72
C GLY A 571 -32.87 2.55 -11.00
N LEU A 572 -31.84 3.08 -10.33
CA LEU A 572 -31.91 4.35 -9.60
C LEU A 572 -31.49 5.52 -10.49
N HIS A 573 -32.26 6.59 -10.45
CA HIS A 573 -31.94 7.79 -11.21
C HIS A 573 -30.72 8.54 -10.65
N ILE A 574 -29.93 9.19 -11.52
CA ILE A 574 -28.68 9.86 -11.12
C ILE A 574 -28.87 11.05 -10.18
N PHE A 575 -30.01 11.74 -10.24
CA PHE A 575 -30.32 12.93 -9.44
C PHE A 575 -31.29 12.65 -8.27
N ASP A 576 -31.54 11.38 -7.99
CA ASP A 576 -32.52 11.02 -6.99
C ASP A 576 -32.05 11.38 -5.58
N LYS A 577 -33.00 11.72 -4.71
CA LYS A 577 -32.75 12.03 -3.29
C LYS A 577 -33.49 11.02 -2.42
N GLU A 578 -32.93 10.73 -1.25
CA GLU A 578 -33.59 9.84 -0.31
C GLU A 578 -34.97 10.38 0.11
N PRO A 579 -36.02 9.53 0.20
CA PRO A 579 -36.01 8.10 -0.11
C PRO A 579 -36.00 7.83 -1.62
N TYR A 580 -35.07 6.97 -2.07
CA TYR A 580 -34.85 6.66 -3.47
C TYR A 580 -36.03 5.91 -4.12
N LEU A 581 -36.21 6.16 -5.41
CA LEU A 581 -37.22 5.64 -6.31
C LEU A 581 -36.58 4.94 -7.50
N PHE A 582 -37.03 3.72 -7.75
CA PHE A 582 -36.60 2.98 -8.93
C PHE A 582 -37.39 3.38 -10.18
N GLN A 583 -36.68 3.64 -11.27
CA GLN A 583 -37.23 3.85 -12.61
C GLN A 583 -37.58 2.53 -13.30
N PHE A 584 -36.85 1.47 -12.97
CA PHE A 584 -37.04 0.11 -13.50
C PHE A 584 -36.47 -0.93 -12.53
N GLU A 585 -36.80 -2.19 -12.78
CA GLU A 585 -36.38 -3.32 -11.96
C GLU A 585 -34.85 -3.53 -12.01
N PRO A 586 -34.15 -3.65 -10.85
CA PRO A 586 -32.70 -3.84 -10.82
C PRO A 586 -32.22 -5.03 -11.63
N GLY A 587 -31.17 -4.83 -12.42
CA GLY A 587 -30.56 -5.82 -13.32
C GLY A 587 -31.12 -5.83 -14.75
N THR A 588 -32.13 -5.02 -15.06
CA THR A 588 -32.85 -5.07 -16.35
C THR A 588 -32.21 -4.21 -17.45
N TYR A 589 -31.84 -2.98 -17.14
CA TYR A 589 -31.27 -2.01 -18.09
C TYR A 589 -29.98 -1.40 -17.53
N TYR A 590 -29.18 -0.83 -18.43
CA TYR A 590 -28.13 0.10 -18.05
C TYR A 590 -28.73 1.49 -17.79
N ALA A 591 -28.37 2.08 -16.65
CA ALA A 591 -28.57 3.50 -16.36
C ALA A 591 -27.51 3.98 -15.37
N TYR A 592 -26.69 4.93 -15.83
CA TYR A 592 -25.60 5.48 -15.02
C TYR A 592 -26.14 6.15 -13.75
N SER A 593 -25.67 5.71 -12.58
CA SER A 593 -26.31 6.00 -11.29
C SER A 593 -25.28 6.26 -10.18
N GLY A 594 -25.35 7.45 -9.58
CA GLY A 594 -24.59 7.83 -8.37
C GLY A 594 -25.15 7.22 -7.08
N PRO A 595 -26.47 7.31 -6.81
CA PRO A 595 -27.07 6.80 -5.57
C PRO A 595 -26.77 5.34 -5.23
N GLY A 596 -26.67 4.48 -6.25
CA GLY A 596 -26.26 3.08 -6.05
C GLY A 596 -24.84 2.95 -5.49
N ILE A 597 -23.91 3.79 -5.97
CA ILE A 597 -22.53 3.83 -5.48
C ILE A 597 -22.51 4.32 -4.03
N ASP A 598 -23.33 5.32 -3.68
CA ASP A 598 -23.44 5.82 -2.30
C ASP A 598 -23.96 4.74 -1.33
N CYS A 599 -24.95 3.96 -1.78
CA CYS A 599 -25.41 2.77 -1.06
C CYS A 599 -24.28 1.76 -0.83
N LEU A 600 -23.49 1.45 -1.86
CA LEU A 600 -22.39 0.49 -1.75
C LEU A 600 -21.24 1.03 -0.89
N GLN A 601 -20.91 2.32 -0.97
CA GLN A 601 -19.96 2.96 -0.06
C GLN A 601 -20.40 2.72 1.39
N LYS A 602 -21.66 3.02 1.72
CA LYS A 602 -22.13 2.83 3.09
C LYS A 602 -22.07 1.37 3.54
N THR A 603 -22.36 0.42 2.63
CA THR A 603 -22.20 -1.01 2.90
C THR A 603 -20.75 -1.37 3.21
N ILE A 604 -19.79 -0.91 2.40
CA ILE A 604 -18.35 -1.19 2.60
C ILE A 604 -17.84 -0.56 3.91
N GLU A 605 -18.21 0.67 4.22
CA GLU A 605 -17.87 1.31 5.49
C GLU A 605 -18.48 0.58 6.69
N THR A 606 -19.68 0.02 6.53
CA THR A 606 -20.31 -0.80 7.59
C THR A 606 -19.59 -2.14 7.75
N LEU A 607 -19.16 -2.78 6.66
CA LEU A 607 -18.42 -4.04 6.69
C LEU A 607 -17.05 -3.90 7.36
N THR A 608 -16.38 -2.79 7.12
CA THR A 608 -14.99 -2.56 7.54
C THR A 608 -14.86 -1.68 8.78
N GLU A 609 -15.96 -1.06 9.22
CA GLU A 609 -16.00 -0.07 10.30
C GLU A 609 -15.00 1.10 10.06
N THR A 610 -14.73 1.40 8.78
CA THR A 610 -13.68 2.31 8.33
C THR A 610 -14.20 3.20 7.20
N ASP A 611 -13.84 4.48 7.18
CA ASP A 611 -14.25 5.41 6.13
C ASP A 611 -13.55 5.17 4.78
N LEU A 612 -14.18 5.64 3.69
CA LEU A 612 -13.68 5.47 2.32
C LEU A 612 -12.26 6.03 2.09
N GLU A 613 -11.91 7.19 2.65
CA GLU A 613 -10.58 7.79 2.41
C GLU A 613 -9.49 6.92 3.04
N THR A 614 -9.71 6.44 4.25
CA THR A 614 -8.80 5.51 4.93
C THR A 614 -8.62 4.21 4.13
N LEU A 615 -9.73 3.64 3.64
CA LEU A 615 -9.70 2.41 2.85
C LEU A 615 -8.97 2.61 1.51
N ALA A 616 -9.26 3.70 0.80
CA ALA A 616 -8.62 4.01 -0.47
C ALA A 616 -7.14 4.32 -0.31
N TRP A 617 -6.76 5.04 0.75
CA TRP A 617 -5.36 5.28 1.09
C TRP A 617 -4.62 3.97 1.29
N ALA A 618 -5.10 3.09 2.18
CA ALA A 618 -4.40 1.84 2.51
C ALA A 618 -4.31 0.86 1.34
N ASN A 619 -5.36 0.77 0.52
CA ASN A 619 -5.44 -0.29 -0.49
C ASN A 619 -5.04 0.18 -1.90
N ILE A 620 -4.99 1.49 -2.15
CA ILE A 620 -4.75 2.05 -3.49
C ILE A 620 -3.68 3.13 -3.46
N PHE A 621 -3.82 4.18 -2.65
CA PHE A 621 -3.03 5.40 -2.83
C PHE A 621 -1.66 5.38 -2.15
N ALA A 622 -1.53 4.68 -1.03
CA ALA A 622 -0.33 4.73 -0.22
C ALA A 622 0.91 4.17 -0.96
N PRO A 623 2.13 4.58 -0.57
CA PRO A 623 3.36 4.12 -1.23
C PRO A 623 3.57 2.61 -1.27
N HIS A 624 2.97 1.88 -0.32
CA HIS A 624 3.03 0.41 -0.27
C HIS A 624 1.99 -0.29 -1.16
N ALA A 625 1.01 0.47 -1.67
CA ALA A 625 -0.01 0.01 -2.60
C ALA A 625 0.39 0.39 -4.05
N LEU A 626 -0.37 1.25 -4.73
CA LEU A 626 -0.05 1.69 -6.10
C LEU A 626 0.79 2.97 -6.14
N ASN A 627 1.12 3.56 -4.98
CA ASN A 627 1.88 4.80 -4.85
C ASN A 627 1.29 5.93 -5.72
N LEU A 628 0.11 6.42 -5.32
CA LEU A 628 -0.64 7.50 -5.97
C LEU A 628 -0.70 8.73 -5.05
N PRO A 629 0.44 9.39 -4.78
CA PRO A 629 0.54 10.41 -3.74
C PRO A 629 -0.29 11.67 -4.02
N GLY A 630 -0.69 11.90 -5.28
CA GLY A 630 -1.56 12.99 -5.71
C GLY A 630 -3.06 12.68 -5.59
N SER A 631 -3.43 11.47 -5.16
CA SER A 631 -4.82 10.99 -5.13
C SER A 631 -5.44 10.99 -3.73
N SER A 632 -6.70 11.45 -3.61
CA SER A 632 -7.48 11.45 -2.36
C SER A 632 -8.97 11.70 -2.63
N TYR A 633 -9.87 11.11 -1.85
CA TYR A 633 -11.30 11.46 -1.80
C TYR A 633 -11.59 12.65 -0.86
N GLY A 634 -10.60 13.09 -0.07
CA GLY A 634 -10.73 14.21 0.87
C GLY A 634 -11.41 13.84 2.19
N ALA A 635 -11.68 14.86 3.02
CA ALA A 635 -12.17 14.69 4.39
C ALA A 635 -13.65 14.26 4.48
N ALA A 636 -14.45 14.52 3.44
CA ALA A 636 -15.84 14.09 3.31
C ALA A 636 -15.97 13.19 2.07
N PRO A 637 -15.44 11.95 2.13
CA PRO A 637 -15.25 11.14 0.94
C PRO A 637 -16.60 10.62 0.42
N VAL A 638 -16.84 10.85 -0.86
CA VAL A 638 -17.98 10.36 -1.64
C VAL A 638 -17.46 9.59 -2.86
N ALA A 639 -17.67 8.28 -2.87
CA ALA A 639 -17.23 7.35 -3.91
C ALA A 639 -17.72 7.75 -5.30
N ALA A 640 -18.88 8.38 -5.38
CA ALA A 640 -19.49 8.77 -6.64
C ALA A 640 -18.85 9.99 -7.32
N ASN A 641 -18.14 10.89 -6.60
CA ASN A 641 -17.66 12.14 -7.22
C ASN A 641 -16.48 12.89 -6.58
N SER A 642 -16.01 12.57 -5.36
CA SER A 642 -15.11 13.47 -4.59
C SER A 642 -13.61 13.31 -4.86
N LEU A 643 -13.22 12.44 -5.81
CA LEU A 643 -11.81 12.14 -6.08
C LEU A 643 -11.07 13.38 -6.61
N HIS A 644 -9.93 13.67 -6.01
CA HIS A 644 -8.87 14.50 -6.56
C HIS A 644 -7.68 13.60 -6.92
N THR A 645 -7.03 13.83 -8.06
CA THR A 645 -5.89 13.00 -8.53
C THR A 645 -5.02 13.78 -9.51
N THR A 646 -3.84 13.27 -9.87
CA THR A 646 -3.05 13.77 -11.01
C THR A 646 -3.30 12.90 -12.24
N ALA A 647 -3.05 13.43 -13.45
CA ALA A 647 -3.18 12.61 -14.66
C ALA A 647 -2.26 11.38 -14.60
N SER A 648 -1.03 11.56 -14.11
CA SER A 648 -0.02 10.50 -13.97
C SER A 648 -0.42 9.42 -12.97
N ASP A 649 -0.98 9.80 -11.81
CA ASP A 649 -1.48 8.85 -10.83
C ASP A 649 -2.62 8.01 -11.40
N TYR A 650 -3.56 8.65 -12.10
CA TYR A 650 -4.66 7.92 -12.70
C TYR A 650 -4.20 6.99 -13.83
N ALA A 651 -3.19 7.39 -14.62
CA ALA A 651 -2.58 6.53 -15.63
C ALA A 651 -1.89 5.32 -15.00
N ARG A 652 -1.19 5.51 -13.86
CA ARG A 652 -0.61 4.41 -13.07
C ARG A 652 -1.69 3.49 -12.52
N PHE A 653 -2.76 4.05 -11.95
CA PHE A 653 -3.91 3.30 -11.44
C PHE A 653 -4.53 2.39 -12.51
N ILE A 654 -4.92 2.95 -13.65
CA ILE A 654 -5.65 2.16 -14.66
C ILE A 654 -4.76 1.11 -15.31
N SER A 655 -3.49 1.44 -15.60
CA SER A 655 -2.55 0.47 -16.16
C SER A 655 -2.24 -0.66 -15.18
N ALA A 656 -2.16 -0.37 -13.87
CA ALA A 656 -2.03 -1.39 -12.83
C ALA A 656 -3.28 -2.28 -12.75
N TRP A 657 -4.48 -1.71 -12.71
CA TRP A 657 -5.71 -2.50 -12.57
C TRP A 657 -5.99 -3.40 -13.78
N VAL A 658 -5.82 -2.91 -15.01
CA VAL A 658 -6.00 -3.76 -16.21
C VAL A 658 -5.00 -4.93 -16.21
N ASN A 659 -3.78 -4.72 -15.72
CA ASN A 659 -2.74 -5.74 -15.63
C ASN A 659 -2.79 -6.57 -14.32
N ASP A 660 -3.79 -6.37 -13.48
CA ASP A 660 -3.98 -7.12 -12.23
C ASP A 660 -4.72 -8.42 -12.54
N ASP A 661 -3.99 -9.52 -12.73
CA ASP A 661 -4.57 -10.83 -13.10
C ASP A 661 -5.63 -11.35 -12.12
N GLN A 662 -5.66 -10.86 -10.88
CA GLN A 662 -6.69 -11.23 -9.90
C GLN A 662 -7.96 -10.42 -10.06
N LEU A 663 -7.87 -9.19 -10.58
CA LEU A 663 -8.97 -8.21 -10.61
C LEU A 663 -9.36 -7.78 -12.04
N ASN A 664 -8.66 -8.25 -13.07
CA ASN A 664 -8.92 -7.88 -14.47
C ASN A 664 -10.24 -8.42 -15.02
N TYR A 665 -10.90 -9.35 -14.32
CA TYR A 665 -12.27 -9.78 -14.62
C TYR A 665 -13.28 -8.61 -14.56
N ALA A 666 -12.92 -7.49 -13.94
CA ALA A 666 -13.69 -6.24 -13.98
C ALA A 666 -13.85 -5.67 -15.40
N PHE A 667 -12.92 -6.00 -16.30
CA PHE A 667 -12.92 -5.58 -17.71
C PHE A 667 -13.64 -6.59 -18.62
N GLU A 668 -14.44 -7.49 -18.05
CA GLU A 668 -15.38 -8.32 -18.81
C GLU A 668 -16.78 -7.70 -18.78
N PRO A 669 -17.57 -7.84 -19.87
CA PRO A 669 -18.96 -7.42 -19.87
C PRO A 669 -19.78 -8.13 -18.77
N ALA A 670 -20.46 -7.35 -17.92
CA ALA A 670 -21.27 -7.90 -16.84
C ALA A 670 -22.41 -8.79 -17.39
N LYS A 671 -22.61 -9.98 -16.81
CA LYS A 671 -23.60 -10.96 -17.30
C LYS A 671 -25.01 -10.73 -16.71
N PRO A 672 -26.10 -11.04 -17.44
CA PRO A 672 -26.12 -11.35 -18.88
C PRO A 672 -25.56 -10.17 -19.69
N VAL A 673 -24.81 -10.44 -20.76
CA VAL A 673 -24.07 -9.39 -21.50
C VAL A 673 -25.05 -8.34 -22.01
N TYR A 674 -24.83 -7.09 -21.60
CA TYR A 674 -25.57 -5.91 -22.06
C TYR A 674 -24.63 -5.09 -22.94
N SER A 675 -25.09 -4.73 -24.15
CA SER A 675 -24.51 -3.59 -24.86
C SER A 675 -25.34 -2.34 -24.54
N MET A 676 -24.92 -1.18 -25.02
CA MET A 676 -25.71 0.05 -24.89
C MET A 676 -26.95 0.06 -25.80
N ASP A 677 -27.26 -1.07 -26.47
CA ASP A 677 -28.57 -1.37 -27.05
C ASP A 677 -29.71 -1.38 -26.02
N LYS A 678 -29.40 -1.76 -24.77
CA LYS A 678 -30.34 -1.83 -23.64
C LYS A 678 -30.17 -0.68 -22.63
N ASP A 679 -29.80 0.49 -23.14
CA ASP A 679 -29.76 1.73 -22.39
C ASP A 679 -31.17 2.28 -22.08
N TYR A 680 -31.41 2.67 -20.84
CA TYR A 680 -32.66 3.29 -20.39
C TYR A 680 -32.75 4.79 -20.71
N PHE A 681 -31.63 5.51 -20.91
CA PHE A 681 -31.65 6.98 -21.12
C PHE A 681 -32.58 7.45 -22.24
N PRO A 682 -32.71 6.77 -23.41
CA PRO A 682 -33.67 7.17 -24.45
C PRO A 682 -35.13 7.19 -23.98
N GLN A 683 -35.46 6.34 -22.99
CA GLN A 683 -36.80 6.16 -22.41
C GLN A 683 -37.03 7.07 -21.20
N SER A 684 -35.96 7.60 -20.60
CA SER A 684 -36.06 8.50 -19.44
C SER A 684 -36.81 9.79 -19.78
N GLU A 685 -37.83 10.11 -18.99
CA GLU A 685 -38.62 11.34 -19.11
C GLU A 685 -37.73 12.59 -18.89
N ASP A 686 -36.73 12.46 -18.02
CA ASP A 686 -35.80 13.51 -17.59
C ASP A 686 -34.55 13.65 -18.48
N LYS A 687 -34.50 12.97 -19.65
CA LYS A 687 -33.35 13.09 -20.56
C LYS A 687 -33.07 14.55 -20.96
N LEU A 688 -31.79 14.93 -20.94
CA LEU A 688 -31.31 16.29 -21.18
C LEU A 688 -31.40 16.72 -22.66
N VAL A 689 -31.27 15.74 -23.55
CA VAL A 689 -31.24 15.96 -25.00
C VAL A 689 -32.61 15.73 -25.65
N GLU A 690 -32.87 16.41 -26.77
CA GLU A 690 -34.13 16.26 -27.53
C GLU A 690 -34.29 14.84 -28.09
N ALA A 691 -33.20 14.31 -28.65
CA ALA A 691 -33.12 12.97 -29.18
C ALA A 691 -31.69 12.42 -29.02
N ILE A 692 -31.58 11.14 -28.65
CA ILE A 692 -30.32 10.42 -28.58
C ILE A 692 -30.15 9.63 -29.88
N ASN A 693 -29.35 10.16 -30.80
CA ASN A 693 -29.08 9.54 -32.11
C ASN A 693 -27.67 8.96 -32.13
N ILE A 694 -27.56 7.65 -31.94
CA ILE A 694 -26.28 6.93 -31.89
C ILE A 694 -26.32 5.82 -32.94
N PRO A 695 -25.25 5.63 -33.75
CA PRO A 695 -25.19 4.52 -34.68
C PRO A 695 -25.42 3.17 -33.98
N PRO A 696 -26.29 2.28 -34.50
CA PRO A 696 -26.55 0.98 -33.87
C PRO A 696 -25.28 0.17 -33.62
N LYS A 697 -24.34 0.18 -34.57
CA LYS A 697 -23.04 -0.48 -34.44
C LYS A 697 -22.23 0.04 -33.25
N ASP A 698 -22.24 1.35 -33.01
CA ASP A 698 -21.52 1.92 -31.86
C ASP A 698 -22.19 1.50 -30.54
N LYS A 699 -23.53 1.40 -30.49
CA LYS A 699 -24.24 0.89 -29.31
C LYS A 699 -23.92 -0.57 -29.02
N GLU A 700 -23.84 -1.41 -30.04
CA GLU A 700 -23.48 -2.84 -29.93
C GLU A 700 -22.05 -3.04 -29.42
N GLN A 701 -21.13 -2.14 -29.79
CA GLN A 701 -19.71 -2.19 -29.41
C GLN A 701 -19.41 -1.55 -28.05
N VAL A 702 -20.37 -0.87 -27.42
CA VAL A 702 -20.18 -0.26 -26.10
C VAL A 702 -20.89 -1.09 -25.04
N THR A 703 -20.17 -1.42 -23.98
CA THR A 703 -20.67 -2.23 -22.86
C THR A 703 -20.12 -1.69 -21.54
N TRP A 704 -20.46 -2.34 -20.43
CA TRP A 704 -20.02 -1.95 -19.09
C TRP A 704 -19.54 -3.17 -18.32
N GLY A 705 -18.38 -3.03 -17.69
CA GLY A 705 -17.80 -3.98 -16.76
C GLY A 705 -18.19 -3.66 -15.31
N LEU A 706 -17.27 -3.89 -14.37
CA LEU A 706 -17.46 -3.54 -12.96
C LEU A 706 -16.81 -2.18 -12.68
N GLY A 707 -17.63 -1.13 -12.68
CA GLY A 707 -17.22 0.25 -12.44
C GLY A 707 -16.58 0.94 -13.65
N ILE A 708 -16.60 0.30 -14.82
CA ILE A 708 -15.87 0.78 -15.99
C ILE A 708 -16.62 0.57 -17.31
N GLY A 709 -16.54 1.57 -18.19
CA GLY A 709 -17.03 1.45 -19.57
C GLY A 709 -16.06 0.67 -20.43
N LEU A 710 -16.58 -0.14 -21.34
CA LEU A 710 -15.80 -1.02 -22.22
C LEU A 710 -16.18 -0.81 -23.68
N VAL A 711 -15.23 -1.06 -24.57
CA VAL A 711 -15.41 -1.13 -26.01
C VAL A 711 -15.00 -2.51 -26.52
N THR A 712 -15.85 -3.11 -27.34
CA THR A 712 -15.61 -4.40 -27.98
C THR A 712 -15.38 -4.26 -29.48
N ASN A 713 -14.64 -5.22 -30.05
CA ASN A 713 -14.53 -5.38 -31.50
C ASN A 713 -15.79 -6.07 -32.07
N ASP A 714 -15.82 -6.28 -33.39
CA ASP A 714 -16.93 -6.96 -34.08
C ASP A 714 -17.08 -8.45 -33.69
N GLN A 715 -16.07 -9.04 -33.05
CA GLN A 715 -16.06 -10.41 -32.52
C GLN A 715 -16.59 -10.48 -31.07
N GLY A 716 -16.79 -9.34 -30.41
CA GLY A 716 -17.20 -9.24 -29.01
C GLY A 716 -16.03 -9.25 -28.01
N ASP A 717 -14.78 -9.26 -28.47
CA ASP A 717 -13.63 -9.15 -27.59
C ASP A 717 -13.47 -7.72 -27.11
N VAL A 718 -13.16 -7.53 -25.82
CA VAL A 718 -12.84 -6.24 -25.24
C VAL A 718 -11.49 -5.76 -25.78
N ILE A 719 -11.50 -4.57 -26.38
CA ILE A 719 -10.33 -3.91 -26.99
C ILE A 719 -9.99 -2.58 -26.30
N GLY A 720 -10.87 -2.08 -25.43
CA GLY A 720 -10.57 -0.89 -24.65
C GLY A 720 -11.51 -0.66 -23.48
N ALA A 721 -11.04 0.15 -22.55
CA ALA A 721 -11.78 0.63 -21.39
C ALA A 721 -11.77 2.16 -21.35
N TYR A 722 -12.83 2.76 -20.81
CA TYR A 722 -12.95 4.22 -20.73
C TYR A 722 -13.81 4.66 -19.54
N HIS A 723 -13.59 5.90 -19.12
CA HIS A 723 -14.50 6.61 -18.22
C HIS A 723 -14.33 8.12 -18.40
N THR A 724 -15.36 8.89 -18.05
CA THR A 724 -15.35 10.36 -18.06
C THR A 724 -15.80 10.93 -16.71
N GLY A 725 -15.41 12.17 -16.45
CA GLY A 725 -15.66 12.89 -15.21
C GLY A 725 -16.17 14.30 -15.46
N ASP A 726 -17.31 14.63 -14.82
CA ASP A 726 -17.90 15.98 -14.75
C ASP A 726 -18.12 16.36 -13.28
N MET A 727 -17.36 17.35 -12.79
CA MET A 727 -17.54 17.93 -11.45
C MET A 727 -17.29 19.42 -11.51
N ASN A 728 -18.36 20.22 -11.36
CA ASN A 728 -18.27 21.68 -11.37
C ASN A 728 -17.44 22.16 -12.58
N GLU A 729 -16.44 23.00 -12.35
CA GLU A 729 -15.54 23.52 -13.37
C GLU A 729 -14.50 22.52 -13.90
N TRP A 730 -14.48 21.26 -13.46
CA TRP A 730 -13.44 20.29 -13.79
C TRP A 730 -13.97 19.22 -14.75
N ARG A 731 -13.12 18.84 -15.72
CA ARG A 731 -13.38 17.73 -16.64
C ARG A 731 -12.19 16.80 -16.69
N ALA A 732 -12.47 15.52 -16.65
CA ALA A 732 -11.44 14.51 -16.79
C ALA A 732 -11.96 13.32 -17.61
N GLY A 733 -11.05 12.53 -18.12
CA GLY A 733 -11.40 11.29 -18.79
C GLY A 733 -10.17 10.45 -19.06
N PHE A 734 -10.39 9.16 -19.28
CA PHE A 734 -9.33 8.27 -19.69
C PHE A 734 -9.81 7.27 -20.74
N ALA A 735 -8.84 6.69 -21.42
CA ALA A 735 -8.99 5.51 -22.25
C ALA A 735 -7.80 4.58 -22.08
N ALA A 736 -8.04 3.28 -21.99
CA ALA A 736 -7.03 2.24 -22.04
C ALA A 736 -7.29 1.30 -23.22
N GLU A 737 -6.24 0.92 -23.94
CA GLU A 737 -6.26 -0.08 -25.00
C GLU A 737 -5.85 -1.43 -24.44
N ILE A 738 -6.72 -2.42 -24.60
CA ILE A 738 -6.55 -3.76 -24.04
C ILE A 738 -6.26 -4.71 -25.19
N ASP A 739 -5.18 -5.47 -25.06
CA ASP A 739 -4.88 -6.54 -25.99
C ASP A 739 -5.88 -7.69 -25.77
N PRO A 740 -6.69 -8.08 -26.77
CA PRO A 740 -7.76 -9.05 -26.58
C PRO A 740 -7.25 -10.47 -26.31
N GLU A 741 -6.00 -10.81 -26.68
CA GLU A 741 -5.40 -12.12 -26.46
C GLU A 741 -4.80 -12.22 -25.07
N THR A 742 -3.99 -11.23 -24.68
CA THR A 742 -3.27 -11.23 -23.40
C THR A 742 -4.06 -10.62 -22.25
N LYS A 743 -5.15 -9.90 -22.54
CA LYS A 743 -5.94 -9.09 -21.59
C LYS A 743 -5.14 -7.98 -20.88
N SER A 744 -3.95 -7.65 -21.39
CA SER A 744 -3.06 -6.65 -20.79
C SER A 744 -3.30 -5.24 -21.35
N CYS A 745 -2.93 -4.24 -20.55
CA CYS A 745 -2.95 -2.84 -20.94
C CYS A 745 -1.74 -2.54 -21.84
N THR A 746 -2.01 -2.19 -23.09
CA THR A 746 -0.97 -1.80 -24.06
C THR A 746 -0.66 -0.30 -24.01
N SER A 747 -1.66 0.49 -23.65
CA SER A 747 -1.65 1.95 -23.71
C SER A 747 -2.77 2.48 -22.82
N ALA A 748 -2.52 3.50 -22.02
CA ALA A 748 -3.58 4.26 -21.34
C ALA A 748 -3.30 5.75 -21.43
N ILE A 749 -4.34 6.56 -21.64
CA ILE A 749 -4.24 8.02 -21.75
C ILE A 749 -5.26 8.64 -20.82
N VAL A 750 -4.83 9.62 -20.05
CA VAL A 750 -5.65 10.39 -19.11
C VAL A 750 -5.54 11.86 -19.48
N TYR A 751 -6.66 12.58 -19.44
CA TYR A 751 -6.68 14.04 -19.44
C TYR A 751 -7.42 14.58 -18.23
N CYS A 752 -6.92 15.68 -17.69
CA CYS A 752 -7.52 16.48 -16.63
C CYS A 752 -7.51 17.94 -17.06
N ALA A 753 -8.63 18.64 -16.89
CA ALA A 753 -8.78 20.05 -17.21
C ALA A 753 -9.55 20.77 -16.12
N ASN A 754 -9.11 21.97 -15.77
CA ASN A 754 -9.79 22.87 -14.83
C ASN A 754 -10.83 23.76 -15.53
N SER A 755 -11.51 23.23 -16.56
CA SER A 755 -12.60 23.91 -17.25
C SER A 755 -13.75 22.95 -17.58
N ALA A 756 -14.98 23.44 -17.45
CA ALA A 756 -16.19 22.72 -17.85
C ALA A 756 -16.22 22.37 -19.35
N ASN A 757 -15.44 23.08 -20.17
CA ASN A 757 -15.29 22.81 -21.60
C ASN A 757 -14.26 21.71 -21.89
N GLY A 758 -13.60 21.14 -20.88
CA GLY A 758 -12.47 20.22 -21.06
C GLY A 758 -12.79 18.92 -21.78
N HIS A 759 -14.07 18.50 -21.90
CA HIS A 759 -14.39 17.29 -22.67
C HIS A 759 -14.08 17.38 -24.16
N ILE A 760 -13.90 18.58 -24.73
CA ILE A 760 -13.44 18.73 -26.13
C ILE A 760 -12.04 18.16 -26.37
N LEU A 761 -11.26 17.93 -25.29
CA LEU A 761 -9.95 17.29 -25.36
C LEU A 761 -10.06 15.81 -25.78
N ALA A 762 -11.16 15.13 -25.41
CA ALA A 762 -11.29 13.68 -25.55
C ALA A 762 -11.06 13.19 -26.98
N GLU A 763 -11.58 13.90 -27.98
CA GLU A 763 -11.44 13.53 -29.39
C GLU A 763 -10.00 13.63 -29.90
N GLN A 764 -9.21 14.55 -29.33
CA GLN A 764 -7.83 14.81 -29.75
C GLN A 764 -6.84 13.87 -29.08
N VAL A 765 -7.09 13.53 -27.80
CA VAL A 765 -6.10 12.82 -26.98
C VAL A 765 -6.39 11.33 -26.86
N LEU A 766 -7.65 10.90 -26.83
CA LEU A 766 -7.97 9.49 -26.57
C LEU A 766 -7.74 8.62 -27.83
N PRO A 767 -7.39 7.34 -27.67
CA PRO A 767 -7.14 6.44 -28.79
C PRO A 767 -8.38 6.24 -29.66
N LYS A 768 -8.18 6.08 -30.98
CA LYS A 768 -9.25 5.87 -31.96
C LYS A 768 -10.06 4.59 -31.69
N THR A 769 -9.46 3.62 -31.02
CA THR A 769 -10.08 2.38 -30.54
C THR A 769 -11.35 2.65 -29.71
N LEU A 770 -11.42 3.80 -29.03
CA LEU A 770 -12.54 4.19 -28.17
C LEU A 770 -13.62 5.01 -28.90
N ARG A 771 -13.54 5.16 -30.23
CA ARG A 771 -14.52 5.96 -30.99
C ARG A 771 -15.99 5.54 -30.75
N PRO A 772 -16.34 4.24 -30.65
CA PRO A 772 -17.71 3.83 -30.31
C PRO A 772 -18.19 4.41 -28.98
N ALA A 773 -17.33 4.41 -27.95
CA ALA A 773 -17.63 4.98 -26.64
C ALA A 773 -17.87 6.50 -26.70
N LEU A 774 -17.05 7.24 -27.46
CA LEU A 774 -17.24 8.69 -27.64
C LEU A 774 -18.53 8.99 -28.42
N ASN A 775 -18.81 8.22 -29.47
CA ASN A 775 -20.04 8.31 -30.26
C ASN A 775 -21.29 7.99 -29.44
N TYR A 776 -21.16 7.19 -28.38
CA TYR A 776 -22.22 6.96 -27.41
C TYR A 776 -22.31 8.11 -26.39
N PHE A 777 -21.21 8.45 -25.72
CA PHE A 777 -21.18 9.37 -24.59
C PHE A 777 -21.66 10.79 -24.93
N PHE A 778 -21.05 11.44 -25.92
CA PHE A 778 -21.34 12.85 -26.24
C PHE A 778 -22.83 13.11 -26.55
N PRO A 779 -23.49 12.37 -27.46
CA PRO A 779 -24.90 12.59 -27.75
C PRO A 779 -25.84 12.11 -26.65
N THR A 780 -25.50 11.09 -25.87
CA THR A 780 -26.35 10.62 -24.75
C THR A 780 -26.45 11.66 -23.66
N TYR A 781 -25.32 12.26 -23.27
CA TYR A 781 -25.26 13.21 -22.16
C TYR A 781 -25.33 14.68 -22.60
N GLY A 782 -25.23 14.96 -23.91
CA GLY A 782 -25.40 16.29 -24.48
C GLY A 782 -24.16 17.19 -24.36
N PHE A 783 -22.98 16.62 -24.15
CA PHE A 783 -21.72 17.38 -24.11
C PHE A 783 -21.27 17.80 -25.51
N ALA A 784 -20.56 18.93 -25.58
CA ALA A 784 -19.89 19.37 -26.80
C ALA A 784 -18.62 18.56 -27.03
N ARG A 785 -18.44 18.08 -28.27
CA ARG A 785 -17.27 17.31 -28.70
C ARG A 785 -16.18 18.19 -29.31
N THR A 786 -16.54 19.37 -29.79
CA THR A 786 -15.64 20.31 -30.48
C THR A 786 -15.87 21.75 -30.03
N VAL A 787 -14.92 22.64 -30.32
CA VAL A 787 -15.06 24.09 -30.07
C VAL A 787 -16.31 24.65 -30.75
N ASN A 788 -16.60 24.24 -31.97
CA ASN A 788 -17.77 24.72 -32.72
C ASN A 788 -19.09 24.31 -32.04
N GLU A 789 -19.11 23.14 -31.42
CA GLU A 789 -20.28 22.64 -30.69
C GLU A 789 -20.52 23.34 -29.36
N LEU A 790 -19.54 24.06 -28.79
CA LEU A 790 -19.75 24.87 -27.58
C LEU A 790 -20.67 26.07 -27.83
N GLY A 791 -20.83 26.52 -29.09
CA GLY A 791 -21.78 27.57 -29.45
C GLY A 791 -21.47 28.98 -28.91
N GLY A 792 -20.27 29.20 -28.35
CA GLY A 792 -19.78 30.50 -27.88
C GLY A 792 -20.26 30.92 -26.48
N ASP A 793 -21.43 30.43 -26.04
CA ASP A 793 -21.94 30.56 -24.68
C ASP A 793 -21.32 29.46 -23.79
N ASN A 794 -20.76 29.83 -22.63
CA ASN A 794 -20.15 28.89 -21.68
C ASN A 794 -21.23 28.06 -20.94
N LEU A 795 -21.98 27.23 -21.66
CA LEU A 795 -23.03 26.34 -21.16
C LEU A 795 -22.44 25.10 -20.48
N HIS A 796 -21.39 25.29 -19.68
CA HIS A 796 -20.79 24.24 -18.87
C HIS A 796 -20.30 23.03 -19.68
N GLY A 797 -19.77 23.28 -20.88
CA GLY A 797 -19.31 22.24 -21.81
C GLY A 797 -20.42 21.50 -22.57
N MET A 798 -21.68 21.92 -22.47
CA MET A 798 -22.81 21.28 -23.17
C MET A 798 -22.96 21.80 -24.60
N ASN A 799 -23.50 20.95 -25.48
CA ASN A 799 -23.85 21.32 -26.85
C ASN A 799 -25.27 21.89 -26.91
N PRO A 800 -25.46 23.21 -27.11
CA PRO A 800 -26.78 23.84 -27.10
C PRO A 800 -27.73 23.30 -28.17
N ASN A 801 -27.21 22.71 -29.24
CA ASN A 801 -28.02 22.16 -30.33
C ASN A 801 -28.63 20.79 -29.99
N LEU A 802 -28.11 20.10 -28.97
CA LEU A 802 -28.63 18.80 -28.53
C LEU A 802 -29.63 18.93 -27.38
N LEU A 803 -29.52 20.00 -26.58
CA LEU A 803 -30.35 20.23 -25.41
C LEU A 803 -31.80 20.47 -25.81
N LYS A 804 -32.74 19.92 -25.01
CA LYS A 804 -34.15 20.31 -25.10
C LYS A 804 -34.27 21.83 -24.98
N LYS A 805 -34.96 22.49 -25.92
CA LYS A 805 -35.31 23.93 -25.83
C LYS A 805 -35.86 24.24 -24.43
N VAL A 806 -35.04 24.84 -23.58
CA VAL A 806 -35.20 24.86 -22.13
C VAL A 806 -36.47 25.60 -21.72
N THR A 807 -37.43 24.93 -21.09
CA THR A 807 -38.27 25.57 -20.07
C THR A 807 -37.39 25.81 -18.84
N HIS A 808 -37.37 27.07 -18.40
CA HIS A 808 -36.74 27.71 -17.22
C HIS A 808 -36.16 26.81 -16.09
N HIS A 809 -36.78 25.68 -15.82
CA HIS A 809 -36.54 24.78 -14.69
C HIS A 809 -35.14 24.15 -14.63
N TYR A 810 -34.49 23.85 -15.77
CA TYR A 810 -33.14 23.23 -15.76
C TYR A 810 -32.01 24.24 -15.48
N LYS A 811 -32.17 25.49 -15.91
CA LYS A 811 -31.24 26.58 -15.54
C LYS A 811 -31.27 26.85 -14.04
N GLU A 812 -32.45 26.77 -13.43
CA GLU A 812 -32.65 26.88 -11.97
C GLU A 812 -32.06 25.69 -11.22
N ARG A 813 -32.32 24.43 -11.63
CA ARG A 813 -31.76 23.25 -10.95
C ARG A 813 -30.23 23.14 -11.03
N LEU A 814 -29.61 23.52 -12.15
CA LEU A 814 -28.14 23.55 -12.29
C LEU A 814 -27.49 24.64 -11.41
N GLN A 815 -28.21 25.73 -11.14
CA GLN A 815 -27.77 26.77 -10.20
C GLN A 815 -27.98 26.28 -8.76
N GLU A 816 -29.17 25.79 -8.42
CA GLU A 816 -29.53 25.34 -7.06
C GLU A 816 -28.68 24.15 -6.58
N SER A 817 -28.44 23.13 -7.42
CA SER A 817 -27.65 21.95 -7.04
C SER A 817 -26.15 22.24 -6.85
N LYS A 818 -25.68 23.43 -7.24
CA LYS A 818 -24.26 23.84 -7.17
C LYS A 818 -24.01 24.96 -6.17
N THR A 819 -25.01 25.76 -5.78
CA THR A 819 -24.86 26.71 -4.67
C THR A 819 -24.69 26.02 -3.32
N GLU A 820 -25.36 24.88 -3.07
CA GLU A 820 -25.19 24.10 -1.84
C GLU A 820 -23.77 23.49 -1.73
N ALA A 821 -23.22 22.95 -2.83
CA ALA A 821 -21.84 22.46 -2.88
C ALA A 821 -20.80 23.60 -2.77
N SER A 822 -21.11 24.81 -3.27
CA SER A 822 -20.22 25.97 -3.15
C SER A 822 -20.19 26.58 -1.74
N ALA A 823 -21.29 26.48 -0.97
CA ALA A 823 -21.32 26.95 0.41
C ALA A 823 -20.49 26.05 1.34
N GLU A 824 -20.48 24.74 1.08
CA GLU A 824 -19.62 23.79 1.80
C GLU A 824 -18.16 23.87 1.34
N SER A 825 -17.88 24.07 0.03
CA SER A 825 -16.49 24.16 -0.47
C SER A 825 -15.80 25.50 -0.20
N GLN A 826 -16.54 26.63 -0.22
CA GLN A 826 -15.95 27.95 0.08
C GLN A 826 -15.60 28.10 1.56
N SER A 827 -16.35 27.47 2.47
CA SER A 827 -16.00 27.43 3.90
C SER A 827 -14.74 26.60 4.19
N GLN A 828 -14.33 25.71 3.26
CA GLN A 828 -13.17 24.84 3.40
C GLN A 828 -11.89 25.38 2.74
N SER A 829 -11.97 26.44 1.92
CA SER A 829 -10.81 27.07 1.26
C SER A 829 -10.08 28.13 2.10
N GLN A 830 -10.54 28.42 3.33
CA GLN A 830 -9.99 29.49 4.18
C GLN A 830 -9.09 29.04 5.34
N TYR A 831 -8.68 27.77 5.42
CA TYR A 831 -7.65 27.36 6.38
C TYR A 831 -6.25 27.44 5.75
N THR A 832 -5.73 28.66 5.63
CA THR A 832 -4.28 28.88 5.76
C THR A 832 -3.89 28.55 7.21
N PRO A 833 -2.87 27.70 7.47
CA PRO A 833 -2.36 27.53 8.81
C PRO A 833 -1.67 28.83 9.23
N SER A 834 -2.34 29.62 10.06
CA SER A 834 -1.71 30.71 10.78
C SER A 834 -0.99 30.14 12.00
N GLY A 835 0.35 30.20 11.98
CA GLY A 835 1.21 30.10 13.17
C GLY A 835 1.79 28.72 13.46
#